data_AF-A0A6F8ZI80-F1
#
_entry.id   AF-A0A6F8ZI80-F1
#
_cell.length_a   1.000
_cell.length_b   1.000
_cell.length_c   1.000
_cell.angle_alpha   90.00
_cell.angle_beta   90.00
_cell.angle_gamma   90.00
#
_symmetry.space_group_name_H-M   'P 1'
#
loop_
_entity.id
_entity.type
_entity.pdbx_description
1 polymer ?
#
loop_
_entity_poly.entity_id
_entity_poly.type
_entity_poly.pdbx_seq_one_letter_code
_entity_poly.pdbx_strand_id
1 'polypeptide(L)'
;MRSGWAIGRAGMLGGILAVVTAGTTVPARAQPPAATVTRVAGSTRQATALAVARLAYPEGPPSRLAVLVSGQDANLVDALTAAPLARVLGAPILLTDSPHRLGSVTASALTALGIRQVILVGAAANPALQAQLPPGVTVRQELAGATRFTTAAAVAGALAAAEGVQQFGAVMVASGEPGHLVDALAADPAAARRGLPILLAPAAGWAGMPAGEQRWVSPAAAVYAVGAAGSYPFTGLGRPVLPVAGSDRFRTALAVDRVFPPRSGVYRRLVVANGQDAHLVDALSAGPWAAATGTALVLVNGGSLPASTAAFLRDAAGEVRAVAVIGGPASIPPAVIQALAGALTLPPPLPGVVVAYGRFRNLDGTALQDPLLIRAGVTAAAPLWFRLAGTPGDPVVKPAVPAAVQAAVTAAVHARGVQVWPVLQYTAGSGLVAPLARDPAAISGLVQAVTGAVAAAGADGLVLDLEDLPPADRDSLDALVAALAQALHAQDRRLVVTAGPQPYPASAYADAILAASADYLDLLPYPEYTLNGPTAQAPDPGPVEGAPWAAQAVAAALQAGVPPGRLLLGTAAYGEAWTYTLQGFGGGEALGAAVLAAHTLPQSATLWDPAQAETTFTAGVPAAVPGPLAPGISFRPAVQELQALLNTVALWTALAQDQAPPALLATDGGYGPATRRAVAAFQAVFDPHAQDSGVYGPGTARALAAVAAALGLRQQVVWDADSRAGLTLLEMAARQGLGGVSLWALGLESAGWRAALSQVWTPSR
;
A
#
# COMPACT_ATOMS: atom_id res chain seq x y z
N MET A 1 -18.61 25.88 -39.45
CA MET A 1 -19.92 26.35 -38.97
C MET A 1 -20.69 25.14 -38.46
N ARG A 2 -21.18 25.23 -37.20
CA ARG A 2 -22.37 24.58 -36.54
C ARG A 2 -22.93 23.32 -37.23
N SER A 3 -23.27 22.19 -36.59
CA SER A 3 -23.82 21.86 -35.25
C SER A 3 -24.06 20.33 -35.28
N GLY A 4 -23.67 19.52 -34.30
CA GLY A 4 -24.42 19.24 -33.07
C GLY A 4 -25.41 18.07 -33.24
N TRP A 5 -25.15 16.89 -32.66
CA TRP A 5 -26.14 15.83 -32.38
C TRP A 5 -25.77 15.03 -31.13
N ALA A 6 -26.78 14.78 -30.30
CA ALA A 6 -26.74 14.16 -28.98
C ALA A 6 -27.37 12.76 -28.98
N ILE A 7 -26.79 11.89 -28.15
CA ILE A 7 -27.36 10.84 -27.26
C ILE A 7 -28.44 9.88 -27.80
N GLY A 8 -28.22 8.57 -27.60
CA GLY A 8 -29.26 7.54 -27.57
C GLY A 8 -28.78 6.14 -27.14
N ARG A 9 -29.37 5.60 -26.07
CA ARG A 9 -29.11 4.31 -25.37
C ARG A 9 -29.53 3.06 -26.16
N ALA A 10 -28.93 1.90 -25.83
CA ALA A 10 -29.56 0.58 -25.50
C ALA A 10 -28.89 -0.68 -26.14
N GLY A 11 -28.82 -1.76 -25.33
CA GLY A 11 -28.48 -3.16 -25.70
C GLY A 11 -27.22 -3.64 -24.95
N MET A 12 -27.16 -4.74 -24.19
CA MET A 12 -27.88 -6.01 -24.32
C MET A 12 -27.76 -6.83 -23.00
N LEU A 13 -28.86 -7.45 -22.58
CA LEU A 13 -28.95 -8.53 -21.59
C LEU A 13 -28.39 -9.85 -22.16
N GLY A 14 -27.89 -10.75 -21.30
CA GLY A 14 -27.71 -12.15 -21.68
C GLY A 14 -27.00 -13.07 -20.69
N GLY A 15 -27.79 -13.68 -19.78
CA GLY A 15 -27.64 -15.10 -19.37
C GLY A 15 -26.57 -15.49 -18.35
N ILE A 16 -27.00 -15.94 -17.17
CA ILE A 16 -26.92 -17.34 -16.71
C ILE A 16 -27.78 -17.48 -15.44
N LEU A 17 -28.71 -18.43 -15.48
CA LEU A 17 -29.62 -18.80 -14.39
C LEU A 17 -29.18 -20.16 -13.81
N ALA A 18 -29.44 -20.30 -12.50
CA ALA A 18 -29.62 -21.53 -11.71
C ALA A 18 -28.36 -22.30 -11.26
N VAL A 19 -28.22 -22.44 -9.93
CA VAL A 19 -28.12 -23.73 -9.20
C VAL A 19 -28.03 -23.50 -7.66
N VAL A 20 -28.80 -24.34 -6.93
CA VAL A 20 -28.91 -24.63 -5.47
C VAL A 20 -29.68 -23.68 -4.53
N THR A 21 -30.92 -24.09 -4.28
CA THR A 21 -31.59 -24.07 -2.97
C THR A 21 -31.01 -25.15 -2.05
N ALA A 22 -30.29 -24.75 -1.00
CA ALA A 22 -30.08 -25.53 0.22
C ALA A 22 -29.58 -24.58 1.31
N GLY A 23 -30.32 -24.48 2.41
CA GLY A 23 -29.88 -23.74 3.59
C GLY A 23 -28.63 -24.39 4.19
N THR A 24 -27.47 -23.81 3.92
CA THR A 24 -26.26 -24.08 4.68
C THR A 24 -26.03 -22.89 5.59
N THR A 25 -26.07 -23.12 6.90
CA THR A 25 -25.42 -22.26 7.89
C THR A 25 -24.02 -21.96 7.37
N VAL A 26 -23.74 -20.70 7.00
CA VAL A 26 -22.40 -20.28 6.63
C VAL A 26 -21.59 -20.35 7.93
N PRO A 27 -20.64 -21.30 8.08
CA PRO A 27 -19.83 -21.32 9.29
C PRO A 27 -19.05 -20.01 9.33
N ALA A 28 -18.91 -19.42 10.52
CA ALA A 28 -17.99 -18.33 10.76
C ALA A 28 -16.65 -18.71 10.12
N ARG A 29 -16.21 -17.93 9.13
CA ARG A 29 -14.98 -18.24 8.42
C ARG A 29 -13.87 -18.20 9.46
N ALA A 30 -13.27 -19.37 9.72
CA ALA A 30 -12.17 -19.50 10.66
C ALA A 30 -11.11 -18.43 10.38
N GLN A 31 -10.50 -17.92 11.45
CA GLN A 31 -9.37 -17.01 11.36
C GLN A 31 -8.40 -17.51 10.29
N PRO A 32 -7.92 -16.64 9.37
CA PRO A 32 -7.00 -17.06 8.34
C PRO A 32 -5.87 -17.89 8.95
N PRO A 33 -5.53 -19.06 8.40
CA PRO A 33 -4.52 -19.92 9.00
C PRO A 33 -3.21 -19.13 9.12
N ALA A 34 -2.55 -19.29 10.26
CA ALA A 34 -1.27 -18.67 10.55
C ALA A 34 -0.28 -18.95 9.40
N ALA A 35 0.56 -17.96 9.09
CA ALA A 35 1.57 -18.11 8.05
C ALA A 35 2.47 -19.33 8.37
N THR A 36 2.66 -20.22 7.40
CA THR A 36 3.55 -21.36 7.57
C THR A 36 4.99 -20.91 7.34
N VAL A 37 5.86 -21.04 8.35
CA VAL A 37 7.29 -20.72 8.23
C VAL A 37 8.08 -22.02 8.04
N THR A 38 8.64 -22.22 6.85
CA THR A 38 9.32 -23.46 6.45
C THR A 38 10.78 -23.21 6.14
N ARG A 39 11.69 -24.03 6.68
CA ARG A 39 13.12 -23.97 6.33
C ARG A 39 13.40 -24.72 5.03
N VAL A 40 14.22 -24.12 4.17
CA VAL A 40 14.73 -24.70 2.93
C VAL A 40 16.27 -24.68 3.01
N ALA A 41 16.87 -25.84 3.28
CA ALA A 41 18.31 -25.94 3.48
C ALA A 41 18.82 -27.35 3.20
N GLY A 42 20.11 -27.45 2.86
CA GLY A 42 20.89 -28.68 2.89
C GLY A 42 22.04 -28.61 3.89
N SER A 43 22.85 -29.66 3.96
CA SER A 43 24.07 -29.70 4.79
C SER A 43 25.20 -28.82 4.25
N THR A 44 25.14 -28.42 2.98
CA THR A 44 26.09 -27.53 2.30
C THR A 44 25.35 -26.49 1.47
N ARG A 45 26.03 -25.42 1.05
CA ARG A 45 25.49 -24.39 0.14
C ARG A 45 24.98 -24.99 -1.18
N GLN A 46 25.68 -25.99 -1.74
CA GLN A 46 25.24 -26.71 -2.94
C GLN A 46 23.95 -27.49 -2.69
N ALA A 47 23.83 -28.13 -1.52
CA ALA A 47 22.63 -28.85 -1.12
C ALA A 47 21.45 -27.91 -0.82
N THR A 48 21.71 -26.72 -0.26
CA THR A 48 20.71 -25.64 -0.13
C THR A 48 20.22 -25.18 -1.49
N ALA A 49 21.13 -24.90 -2.45
CA ALA A 49 20.76 -24.52 -3.81
C ALA A 49 19.91 -25.60 -4.51
N LEU A 50 20.23 -26.89 -4.31
CA LEU A 50 19.40 -28.00 -4.78
C LEU A 50 18.02 -28.02 -4.10
N ALA A 51 17.94 -27.79 -2.79
CA ALA A 51 16.66 -27.74 -2.07
C ALA A 51 15.77 -26.61 -2.60
N VAL A 52 16.35 -25.44 -2.86
CA VAL A 52 15.66 -24.31 -3.50
C VAL A 52 15.23 -24.66 -4.93
N ALA A 53 16.09 -25.29 -5.72
CA ALA A 53 15.76 -25.71 -7.08
C ALA A 53 14.60 -26.70 -7.12
N ARG A 54 14.54 -27.67 -6.18
CA ARG A 54 13.42 -28.61 -6.06
C ARG A 54 12.12 -27.94 -5.61
N LEU A 55 12.22 -26.93 -4.75
CA LEU A 55 11.06 -26.14 -4.34
C LEU A 55 10.51 -25.32 -5.51
N ALA A 56 11.39 -24.77 -6.35
CA ALA A 56 11.01 -24.00 -7.53
C ALA A 56 10.52 -24.87 -8.69
N TYR A 57 11.12 -26.05 -8.86
CA TYR A 57 10.92 -26.95 -9.99
C TYR A 57 10.74 -28.39 -9.49
N PRO A 58 9.58 -28.73 -8.88
CA PRO A 58 9.34 -30.07 -8.34
C PRO A 58 9.40 -31.17 -9.41
N GLU A 59 8.98 -30.85 -10.64
CA GLU A 59 9.02 -31.74 -11.81
C GLU A 59 10.25 -31.50 -12.70
N GLY A 60 11.22 -30.71 -12.23
CA GLY A 60 12.34 -30.21 -13.03
C GLY A 60 11.99 -28.97 -13.88
N PRO A 61 12.99 -28.14 -14.25
CA PRO A 61 12.74 -26.91 -15.01
C PRO A 61 12.31 -27.24 -16.45
N PRO A 62 11.23 -26.62 -16.96
CA PRO A 62 10.75 -26.85 -18.33
C PRO A 62 11.81 -26.59 -19.41
N SER A 63 12.71 -25.63 -19.14
CA SER A 63 13.82 -25.27 -20.01
C SER A 63 14.88 -26.36 -20.15
N ARG A 64 14.92 -27.31 -19.20
CA ARG A 64 16.02 -28.26 -18.99
C ARG A 64 17.39 -27.58 -18.95
N LEU A 65 17.41 -26.32 -18.51
CA LEU A 65 18.60 -25.48 -18.41
C LEU A 65 18.90 -25.24 -16.93
N ALA A 66 20.18 -25.17 -16.56
CA ALA A 66 20.62 -24.63 -15.28
C ALA A 66 21.68 -23.54 -15.48
N VAL A 67 21.72 -22.56 -14.58
CA VAL A 67 22.82 -21.60 -14.49
C VAL A 67 23.79 -22.10 -13.43
N LEU A 68 25.04 -22.33 -13.81
CA LEU A 68 26.11 -22.75 -12.89
C LEU A 68 26.99 -21.57 -12.53
N VAL A 69 27.18 -21.38 -11.23
CA VAL A 69 28.03 -20.35 -10.64
C VAL A 69 28.97 -20.98 -9.62
N SER A 70 30.11 -20.33 -9.36
CA SER A 70 31.06 -20.80 -8.36
C SER A 70 30.46 -20.70 -6.95
N GLY A 71 30.50 -21.79 -6.19
CA GLY A 71 30.08 -21.80 -4.79
C GLY A 71 31.11 -21.20 -3.83
N GLN A 72 32.27 -20.71 -4.28
CA GLN A 72 33.29 -20.13 -3.39
C GLN A 72 33.08 -18.63 -3.16
N ASP A 73 33.24 -18.18 -1.90
CA ASP A 73 32.99 -16.80 -1.48
C ASP A 73 33.72 -15.75 -2.33
N ALA A 74 34.98 -16.01 -2.69
CA ALA A 74 35.80 -15.13 -3.53
C ALA A 74 35.20 -14.85 -4.93
N ASN A 75 34.29 -15.70 -5.39
CA ASN A 75 33.72 -15.67 -6.75
C ASN A 75 32.19 -15.48 -6.76
N LEU A 76 31.55 -15.32 -5.60
CA LEU A 76 30.08 -15.20 -5.52
C LEU A 76 29.55 -13.93 -6.18
N VAL A 77 30.36 -12.88 -6.24
CA VAL A 77 30.00 -11.59 -6.84
C VAL A 77 29.58 -11.71 -8.31
N ASP A 78 30.22 -12.61 -9.06
CA ASP A 78 29.92 -12.83 -10.47
C ASP A 78 28.49 -13.39 -10.67
N ALA A 79 27.97 -14.06 -9.64
CA ALA A 79 26.69 -14.74 -9.67
C ALA A 79 25.51 -13.84 -9.31
N LEU A 80 25.74 -12.75 -8.57
CA LEU A 80 24.68 -11.83 -8.10
C LEU A 80 23.83 -11.32 -9.27
N THR A 81 24.46 -11.07 -10.41
CA THR A 81 23.74 -10.54 -11.60
C THR A 81 22.97 -11.61 -12.39
N ALA A 82 23.08 -12.89 -12.04
CA ALA A 82 22.54 -14.00 -12.84
C ALA A 82 21.05 -14.28 -12.60
N ALA A 83 20.47 -13.81 -11.50
CA ALA A 83 19.08 -14.12 -11.13
C ALA A 83 18.05 -13.67 -12.20
N PRO A 84 18.15 -12.47 -12.81
CA PRO A 84 17.25 -12.07 -13.88
C PRO A 84 17.31 -13.00 -15.10
N LEU A 85 18.52 -13.35 -15.55
CA LEU A 85 18.71 -14.27 -16.67
C LEU A 85 18.13 -15.65 -16.37
N ALA A 86 18.43 -16.21 -15.18
CA ALA A 86 17.91 -17.51 -14.77
C ALA A 86 16.38 -17.52 -14.73
N ARG A 87 15.77 -16.43 -14.25
CA ARG A 87 14.31 -16.27 -14.18
C ARG A 87 13.66 -16.22 -15.56
N VAL A 88 14.22 -15.45 -16.50
CA VAL A 88 13.69 -15.34 -17.88
C VAL A 88 13.80 -16.67 -18.61
N LEU A 89 14.90 -17.39 -18.39
CA LEU A 89 15.12 -18.70 -19.01
C LEU A 89 14.37 -19.85 -18.31
N GLY A 90 13.73 -19.61 -17.17
CA GLY A 90 13.06 -20.66 -16.38
C GLY A 90 14.04 -21.74 -15.91
N ALA A 91 15.21 -21.32 -15.41
CA ALA A 91 16.30 -22.18 -14.96
C ALA A 91 16.62 -21.96 -13.47
N PRO A 92 17.04 -22.99 -12.71
CA PRO A 92 17.61 -22.80 -11.37
C PRO A 92 19.06 -22.30 -11.46
N ILE A 93 19.50 -21.60 -10.40
CA ILE A 93 20.92 -21.36 -10.13
C ILE A 93 21.44 -22.49 -9.25
N LEU A 94 22.48 -23.18 -9.70
CA LEU A 94 23.17 -24.22 -8.93
C LEU A 94 24.64 -23.82 -8.72
N LEU A 95 25.19 -24.26 -7.58
CA LEU A 95 26.54 -23.90 -7.15
C LEU A 95 27.53 -25.02 -7.43
N THR A 96 28.74 -24.68 -7.85
CA THR A 96 29.84 -25.64 -7.98
C THR A 96 30.68 -25.67 -6.69
N ASP A 97 31.52 -26.67 -6.47
CA ASP A 97 32.41 -26.71 -5.30
C ASP A 97 33.53 -25.67 -5.39
N SER A 98 34.01 -25.44 -6.63
CA SER A 98 35.03 -24.44 -6.95
C SER A 98 34.89 -24.00 -8.41
N PRO A 99 35.63 -22.97 -8.86
CA PRO A 99 35.73 -22.61 -10.27
C PRO A 99 36.09 -23.77 -11.21
N HIS A 100 36.77 -24.80 -10.70
CA HIS A 100 37.30 -25.92 -11.50
C HIS A 100 36.72 -27.28 -11.07
N ARG A 101 35.74 -27.33 -10.15
CA ARG A 101 35.18 -28.58 -9.62
C ARG A 101 33.67 -28.50 -9.51
N LEU A 102 32.97 -29.39 -10.22
CA LEU A 102 31.50 -29.42 -10.23
C LEU A 102 30.91 -29.86 -8.88
N GLY A 103 31.50 -30.89 -8.28
CA GLY A 103 31.00 -31.48 -7.04
C GLY A 103 29.89 -32.51 -7.26
N SER A 104 29.83 -33.53 -6.39
CA SER A 104 28.90 -34.65 -6.53
C SER A 104 27.44 -34.25 -6.31
N VAL A 105 27.19 -33.30 -5.39
CA VAL A 105 25.84 -32.76 -5.13
C VAL A 105 25.27 -32.11 -6.37
N THR A 106 26.06 -31.27 -7.05
CA THR A 106 25.63 -30.53 -8.23
C THR A 106 25.54 -31.43 -9.47
N ALA A 107 26.47 -32.36 -9.65
CA ALA A 107 26.35 -33.38 -10.70
C ALA A 107 25.05 -34.21 -10.56
N SER A 108 24.72 -34.60 -9.33
CA SER A 108 23.48 -35.32 -9.02
C SER A 108 22.25 -34.44 -9.23
N ALA A 109 22.32 -33.15 -8.86
CA ALA A 109 21.26 -32.17 -9.08
C ALA A 109 20.92 -32.01 -10.57
N LEU A 110 21.94 -31.86 -11.43
CA LEU A 110 21.77 -31.75 -12.88
C LEU A 110 21.01 -32.96 -13.46
N THR A 111 21.39 -34.16 -13.01
CA THR A 111 20.74 -35.41 -13.44
C THR A 111 19.30 -35.51 -12.91
N ALA A 112 19.11 -35.27 -11.61
CA ALA A 112 17.81 -35.39 -10.94
C ALA A 112 16.76 -34.37 -11.43
N LEU A 113 17.20 -33.17 -11.82
CA LEU A 113 16.34 -32.13 -12.39
C LEU A 113 16.15 -32.28 -13.90
N GLY A 114 16.77 -33.28 -14.54
CA GLY A 114 16.63 -33.50 -15.99
C GLY A 114 17.28 -32.42 -16.86
N ILE A 115 18.34 -31.78 -16.35
CA ILE A 115 19.08 -30.73 -17.07
C ILE A 115 19.81 -31.32 -18.28
N ARG A 116 19.78 -30.61 -19.40
CA ARG A 116 20.46 -30.96 -20.66
C ARG A 116 21.46 -29.90 -21.12
N GLN A 117 21.27 -28.67 -20.67
CA GLN A 117 22.16 -27.57 -20.99
C GLN A 117 22.51 -26.79 -19.74
N VAL A 118 23.71 -26.21 -19.72
CA VAL A 118 24.14 -25.28 -18.67
C VAL A 118 24.63 -23.97 -19.26
N ILE A 119 24.36 -22.87 -18.55
CA ILE A 119 25.05 -21.59 -18.74
C ILE A 119 26.06 -21.46 -17.62
N LEU A 120 27.31 -21.21 -17.96
CA LEU A 120 28.38 -21.02 -16.98
C LEU A 120 28.60 -19.53 -16.77
N VAL A 121 28.58 -19.06 -15.53
CA VAL A 121 28.73 -17.63 -15.21
C VAL A 121 29.99 -17.39 -14.37
N GLY A 122 30.75 -16.37 -14.75
CA GLY A 122 31.97 -15.95 -14.06
C GLY A 122 33.01 -17.06 -13.98
N ALA A 123 33.62 -17.22 -12.80
CA ALA A 123 34.64 -18.23 -12.57
C ALA A 123 34.23 -19.69 -12.87
N ALA A 124 32.93 -20.00 -12.99
CA ALA A 124 32.47 -21.33 -13.38
C ALA A 124 32.67 -21.62 -14.89
N ALA A 125 32.91 -20.60 -15.72
CA ALA A 125 33.29 -20.74 -17.13
C ALA A 125 34.74 -21.23 -17.23
N ASN A 126 34.97 -22.48 -16.85
CA ASN A 126 36.29 -23.09 -16.76
C ASN A 126 36.32 -24.44 -17.50
N PRO A 127 37.29 -24.68 -18.41
CA PRO A 127 37.38 -25.93 -19.16
C PRO A 127 37.46 -27.19 -18.29
N ALA A 128 38.13 -27.11 -17.13
CA ALA A 128 38.24 -28.25 -16.21
C ALA A 128 36.89 -28.61 -15.56
N LEU A 129 36.03 -27.62 -15.32
CA LEU A 129 34.67 -27.82 -14.84
C LEU A 129 33.78 -28.41 -15.92
N GLN A 130 33.92 -27.95 -17.17
CA GLN A 130 33.17 -28.46 -18.31
C GLN A 130 33.42 -29.95 -18.55
N ALA A 131 34.67 -30.39 -18.41
CA ALA A 131 35.05 -31.79 -18.52
C ALA A 131 34.40 -32.70 -17.45
N GLN A 132 33.82 -32.13 -16.38
CA GLN A 132 33.16 -32.86 -15.30
C GLN A 132 31.63 -32.90 -15.45
N LEU A 133 31.05 -32.30 -16.50
CA LEU A 133 29.61 -32.31 -16.70
C LEU A 133 29.08 -33.74 -16.92
N PRO A 134 27.91 -34.10 -16.37
CA PRO A 134 27.32 -35.42 -16.58
C PRO A 134 27.07 -35.71 -18.08
N PRO A 135 27.11 -36.98 -18.50
CA PRO A 135 26.81 -37.35 -19.88
C PRO A 135 25.46 -36.80 -20.37
N GLY A 136 25.47 -36.17 -21.55
CA GLY A 136 24.27 -35.57 -22.15
C GLY A 136 23.90 -34.18 -21.60
N VAL A 137 24.76 -33.57 -20.78
CA VAL A 137 24.68 -32.15 -20.41
C VAL A 137 25.74 -31.37 -21.20
N THR A 138 25.34 -30.34 -21.93
CA THR A 138 26.26 -29.50 -22.72
C THR A 138 26.29 -28.05 -22.24
N VAL A 139 27.39 -27.36 -22.51
CA VAL A 139 27.47 -25.91 -22.29
C VAL A 139 26.75 -25.19 -23.42
N ARG A 140 25.71 -24.42 -23.07
CA ARG A 140 24.99 -23.56 -24.01
C ARG A 140 25.74 -22.25 -24.23
N GLN A 141 26.25 -21.65 -23.15
CA GLN A 141 26.90 -20.35 -23.19
C GLN A 141 27.81 -20.18 -21.97
N GLU A 142 28.92 -19.47 -22.18
CA GLU A 142 29.81 -18.97 -21.12
C GLU A 142 29.64 -17.45 -21.01
N LEU A 143 29.37 -16.98 -19.80
CA LEU A 143 29.16 -15.58 -19.47
C LEU A 143 30.21 -15.19 -18.44
N ALA A 144 31.41 -14.87 -18.92
CA ALA A 144 32.53 -14.48 -18.07
C ALA A 144 33.32 -13.35 -18.73
N GLY A 145 33.76 -12.40 -17.91
CA GLY A 145 34.71 -11.35 -18.29
C GLY A 145 35.96 -11.40 -17.41
N ALA A 146 36.93 -10.54 -17.72
CA ALA A 146 38.16 -10.41 -16.93
C ALA A 146 37.91 -9.91 -15.49
N THR A 147 36.75 -9.30 -15.26
CA THR A 147 36.32 -8.73 -13.99
C THR A 147 34.83 -8.99 -13.78
N ARG A 148 34.37 -8.95 -12.51
CA ARG A 148 32.94 -9.00 -12.15
C ARG A 148 32.06 -8.04 -12.96
N PHE A 149 32.61 -6.87 -13.27
CA PHE A 149 31.98 -5.82 -14.07
C PHE A 149 31.71 -6.27 -15.51
N THR A 150 32.75 -6.79 -16.16
CA THR A 150 32.65 -7.33 -17.52
C THR A 150 31.81 -8.62 -17.59
N THR A 151 31.78 -9.42 -16.51
CA THR A 151 30.83 -10.54 -16.36
C THR A 151 29.39 -10.04 -16.29
N ALA A 152 29.08 -9.04 -15.45
CA ALA A 152 27.75 -8.43 -15.37
C ALA A 152 27.27 -7.90 -16.74
N ALA A 153 28.16 -7.24 -17.49
CA ALA A 153 27.87 -6.77 -18.85
C ALA A 153 27.54 -7.90 -19.85
N ALA A 154 28.17 -9.08 -19.69
CA ALA A 154 27.91 -10.26 -20.50
C ALA A 154 26.55 -10.90 -20.13
N VAL A 155 26.24 -10.99 -18.83
CA VAL A 155 24.95 -11.47 -18.33
C VAL A 155 23.80 -10.56 -18.81
N ALA A 156 23.98 -9.24 -18.75
CA ALA A 156 23.02 -8.27 -19.31
C ALA A 156 22.80 -8.47 -20.81
N GLY A 157 23.83 -8.80 -21.58
CA GLY A 157 23.70 -9.11 -23.01
C GLY A 157 22.92 -10.39 -23.29
N ALA A 158 23.16 -11.45 -22.51
CA ALA A 158 22.38 -12.68 -22.61
C ALA A 158 20.91 -12.46 -22.21
N LEU A 159 20.65 -11.63 -21.20
CA LEU A 159 19.30 -11.24 -20.79
C LEU A 159 18.60 -10.46 -21.91
N ALA A 160 19.26 -9.47 -22.51
CA ALA A 160 18.71 -8.69 -23.60
C ALA A 160 18.32 -9.57 -24.80
N ALA A 161 19.17 -10.54 -25.14
CA ALA A 161 18.88 -11.51 -26.19
C ALA A 161 17.70 -12.43 -25.83
N ALA A 162 17.57 -12.85 -24.57
CA ALA A 162 16.46 -13.70 -24.11
C ALA A 162 15.12 -12.94 -24.08
N GLU A 163 15.13 -11.66 -23.77
CA GLU A 163 13.97 -10.77 -23.78
C GLU A 163 13.66 -10.21 -25.19
N GLY A 164 14.55 -10.41 -26.16
CA GLY A 164 14.39 -9.89 -27.53
C GLY A 164 14.53 -8.37 -27.65
N VAL A 165 15.29 -7.74 -26.76
CA VAL A 165 15.47 -6.28 -26.71
C VAL A 165 16.90 -5.89 -27.10
N GLN A 166 17.04 -4.75 -27.77
CA GLN A 166 18.35 -4.15 -28.07
C GLN A 166 18.84 -3.26 -26.92
N GLN A 167 17.90 -2.72 -26.13
CA GLN A 167 18.14 -1.81 -25.01
C GLN A 167 17.08 -2.06 -23.95
N PHE A 168 17.44 -1.88 -22.69
CA PHE A 168 16.48 -1.97 -21.58
C PHE A 168 15.85 -0.61 -21.33
N GLY A 169 14.55 -0.57 -21.04
CA GLY A 169 13.88 0.66 -20.61
C GLY A 169 14.41 1.19 -19.27
N ALA A 170 14.90 0.30 -18.42
CA ALA A 170 15.52 0.62 -17.14
C ALA A 170 16.66 -0.35 -16.81
N VAL A 171 17.56 0.05 -15.93
CA VAL A 171 18.62 -0.82 -15.37
C VAL A 171 18.74 -0.62 -13.86
N MET A 172 19.17 -1.66 -13.15
CA MET A 172 19.59 -1.57 -11.74
C MET A 172 21.11 -1.60 -11.66
N VAL A 173 21.71 -0.73 -10.85
CA VAL A 173 23.16 -0.63 -10.65
C VAL A 173 23.45 -0.71 -9.17
N ALA A 174 24.22 -1.71 -8.75
CA ALA A 174 24.67 -1.91 -7.38
C ALA A 174 26.20 -1.77 -7.29
N SER A 175 26.75 -1.71 -6.08
CA SER A 175 28.20 -1.71 -5.90
C SER A 175 28.83 -3.06 -6.26
N GLY A 176 29.91 -3.05 -7.01
CA GLY A 176 30.75 -4.24 -7.26
C GLY A 176 31.79 -4.51 -6.17
N GLU A 177 31.85 -3.69 -5.12
CA GLU A 177 32.87 -3.77 -4.08
C GLU A 177 32.56 -4.89 -3.06
N PRO A 178 33.57 -5.67 -2.59
CA PRO A 178 33.36 -6.84 -1.73
C PRO A 178 32.55 -6.64 -0.43
N GLY A 179 32.47 -5.42 0.10
CA GLY A 179 31.69 -5.07 1.31
C GLY A 179 30.25 -4.62 1.06
N HIS A 180 29.82 -4.51 -0.20
CA HIS A 180 28.52 -3.95 -0.59
C HIS A 180 27.72 -4.89 -1.51
N LEU A 181 28.17 -6.14 -1.64
CA LEU A 181 27.56 -7.16 -2.52
C LEU A 181 26.11 -7.50 -2.15
N VAL A 182 25.74 -7.29 -0.88
CA VAL A 182 24.37 -7.50 -0.40
C VAL A 182 23.35 -6.60 -1.10
N ASP A 183 23.75 -5.43 -1.60
CA ASP A 183 22.85 -4.52 -2.30
C ASP A 183 22.47 -5.07 -3.69
N ALA A 184 23.41 -5.71 -4.39
CA ALA A 184 23.13 -6.42 -5.64
C ALA A 184 22.19 -7.60 -5.37
N LEU A 185 22.46 -8.40 -4.33
CA LEU A 185 21.60 -9.50 -3.91
C LEU A 185 20.18 -9.02 -3.55
N ALA A 186 20.06 -7.89 -2.86
CA ALA A 186 18.77 -7.29 -2.52
C ALA A 186 17.97 -6.90 -3.78
N ALA A 187 18.66 -6.46 -4.85
CA ALA A 187 18.04 -6.15 -6.14
C ALA A 187 17.50 -7.38 -6.88
N ASP A 188 18.03 -8.58 -6.62
CA ASP A 188 17.80 -9.80 -7.42
C ASP A 188 16.31 -10.10 -7.69
N PRO A 189 15.42 -10.22 -6.68
CA PRO A 189 14.04 -10.61 -6.94
C PRO A 189 13.31 -9.54 -7.75
N ALA A 190 13.58 -8.27 -7.49
CA ALA A 190 12.97 -7.15 -8.19
C ALA A 190 13.43 -7.08 -9.64
N ALA A 191 14.73 -7.12 -9.89
CA ALA A 191 15.32 -7.15 -11.21
C ALA A 191 14.78 -8.34 -12.03
N ALA A 192 14.76 -9.53 -11.44
CA ALA A 192 14.29 -10.74 -12.09
C ALA A 192 12.78 -10.74 -12.38
N ARG A 193 11.94 -10.16 -11.52
CA ARG A 193 10.50 -9.98 -11.81
C ARG A 193 10.25 -8.99 -12.95
N ARG A 194 11.11 -7.99 -13.08
CA ARG A 194 10.95 -6.88 -14.02
C ARG A 194 11.72 -7.10 -15.33
N GLY A 195 12.50 -8.17 -15.46
CA GLY A 195 13.34 -8.43 -16.63
C GLY A 195 14.46 -7.40 -16.80
N LEU A 196 14.90 -6.79 -15.69
CA LEU A 196 15.93 -5.75 -15.69
C LEU A 196 17.31 -6.37 -15.39
N PRO A 197 18.38 -5.91 -16.05
CA PRO A 197 19.73 -6.32 -15.70
C PRO A 197 20.16 -5.67 -14.38
N ILE A 198 21.00 -6.39 -13.64
CA ILE A 198 21.80 -5.84 -12.54
C ILE A 198 23.21 -5.62 -13.07
N LEU A 199 23.67 -4.38 -12.99
CA LEU A 199 25.02 -3.94 -13.37
C LEU A 199 25.79 -3.53 -12.12
N LEU A 200 27.11 -3.49 -12.21
CA LEU A 200 27.99 -3.28 -11.07
C LEU A 200 28.83 -2.01 -11.25
N ALA A 201 28.81 -1.12 -10.27
CA ALA A 201 29.64 0.07 -10.28
C ALA A 201 30.86 -0.11 -9.36
N PRO A 202 32.07 0.27 -9.81
CA PRO A 202 33.23 0.39 -8.92
C PRO A 202 33.07 1.61 -8.01
N ALA A 203 33.93 1.75 -6.99
CA ALA A 203 33.92 2.92 -6.10
C ALA A 203 34.05 4.28 -6.84
N ALA A 204 34.73 4.31 -7.99
CA ALA A 204 34.82 5.50 -8.85
C ALA A 204 33.52 5.80 -9.63
N GLY A 205 32.50 4.96 -9.49
CA GLY A 205 31.18 5.13 -10.07
C GLY A 205 31.16 5.17 -11.60
N TRP A 206 30.35 6.06 -12.17
CA TRP A 206 30.18 6.19 -13.62
C TRP A 206 31.50 6.39 -14.37
N ALA A 207 32.39 7.22 -13.82
CA ALA A 207 33.69 7.50 -14.43
C ALA A 207 34.62 6.26 -14.48
N GLY A 208 34.46 5.33 -13.53
CA GLY A 208 35.22 4.07 -13.49
C GLY A 208 34.51 2.88 -14.14
N MET A 209 33.23 3.02 -14.51
CA MET A 209 32.42 1.93 -15.05
C MET A 209 32.96 1.49 -16.43
N PRO A 210 33.21 0.19 -16.67
CA PRO A 210 33.72 -0.26 -17.97
C PRO A 210 32.75 0.01 -19.11
N ALA A 211 33.28 0.26 -20.32
CA ALA A 211 32.47 0.57 -21.52
C ALA A 211 31.40 -0.49 -21.83
N GLY A 212 31.68 -1.77 -21.53
CA GLY A 212 30.73 -2.88 -21.68
C GLY A 212 29.50 -2.79 -20.79
N GLU A 213 29.59 -2.13 -19.64
CA GLU A 213 28.44 -1.83 -18.78
C GLU A 213 27.79 -0.50 -19.15
N GLN A 214 28.61 0.53 -19.44
CA GLN A 214 28.11 1.84 -19.87
C GLN A 214 27.18 1.73 -21.09
N ARG A 215 27.41 0.78 -22.00
CA ARG A 215 26.52 0.53 -23.16
C ARG A 215 25.07 0.18 -22.77
N TRP A 216 24.86 -0.39 -21.59
CA TRP A 216 23.53 -0.74 -21.08
C TRP A 216 22.93 0.38 -20.24
N VAL A 217 23.77 1.12 -19.51
CA VAL A 217 23.35 2.25 -18.67
C VAL A 217 23.02 3.49 -19.52
N SER A 218 23.86 3.87 -20.48
CA SER A 218 23.69 5.09 -21.28
C SER A 218 22.33 5.19 -21.98
N PRO A 219 21.83 4.16 -22.70
CA PRO A 219 20.57 4.27 -23.45
C PRO A 219 19.32 4.02 -22.61
N ALA A 220 19.43 3.45 -21.41
CA ALA A 220 18.26 3.13 -20.59
C ALA A 220 17.47 4.39 -20.23
N ALA A 221 16.14 4.39 -20.19
CA ALA A 221 15.39 5.58 -19.79
C ALA A 221 15.54 5.88 -18.29
N ALA A 222 15.65 4.82 -17.47
CA ALA A 222 15.83 4.92 -16.02
C ALA A 222 17.07 4.15 -15.53
N VAL A 223 17.75 4.68 -14.52
CA VAL A 223 18.85 4.02 -13.80
C VAL A 223 18.52 4.02 -12.32
N TYR A 224 18.40 2.84 -11.72
CA TYR A 224 18.14 2.67 -10.29
C TYR A 224 19.45 2.31 -9.58
N ALA A 225 19.95 3.17 -8.70
CA ALA A 225 21.15 2.91 -7.91
C ALA A 225 20.77 2.20 -6.61
N VAL A 226 21.04 0.89 -6.52
CA VAL A 226 20.68 0.06 -5.37
C VAL A 226 21.83 -0.03 -4.37
N GLY A 227 21.63 0.52 -3.17
CA GLY A 227 22.66 0.66 -2.14
C GLY A 227 23.01 2.12 -1.87
N ALA A 228 23.86 2.37 -0.88
CA ALA A 228 24.13 3.73 -0.41
C ALA A 228 24.64 4.62 -1.56
N ALA A 229 23.94 5.72 -1.85
CA ALA A 229 24.20 6.59 -3.00
C ALA A 229 25.63 7.19 -3.03
N GLY A 230 26.30 7.24 -1.87
CA GLY A 230 27.70 7.67 -1.76
C GLY A 230 28.74 6.59 -2.10
N SER A 231 28.34 5.34 -2.28
CA SER A 231 29.27 4.22 -2.53
C SER A 231 29.81 4.20 -3.97
N TYR A 232 29.12 4.83 -4.92
CA TYR A 232 29.54 4.91 -6.33
C TYR A 232 28.83 6.07 -7.08
N PRO A 233 29.51 7.20 -7.34
CA PRO A 233 28.87 8.40 -7.89
C PRO A 233 28.53 8.28 -9.38
N PHE A 234 27.41 8.86 -9.81
CA PHE A 234 27.01 8.95 -11.22
C PHE A 234 27.35 10.29 -11.90
N THR A 235 28.32 11.02 -11.33
CA THR A 235 28.80 12.30 -11.89
C THR A 235 29.24 12.13 -13.34
N GLY A 236 28.71 12.95 -14.24
CA GLY A 236 29.01 12.90 -15.67
C GLY A 236 28.08 12.04 -16.54
N LEU A 237 27.11 11.31 -15.96
CA LEU A 237 26.09 10.61 -16.74
C LEU A 237 25.13 11.58 -17.47
N GLY A 238 25.04 12.83 -16.99
CA GLY A 238 24.29 13.91 -17.63
C GLY A 238 22.76 13.84 -17.44
N ARG A 239 22.28 12.98 -16.55
CA ARG A 239 20.85 12.82 -16.21
C ARG A 239 20.66 12.30 -14.78
N PRO A 240 19.46 12.45 -14.20
CA PRO A 240 19.15 11.97 -12.86
C PRO A 240 19.25 10.44 -12.75
N VAL A 241 19.67 9.97 -11.58
CA VAL A 241 19.67 8.55 -11.18
C VAL A 241 18.74 8.38 -9.99
N LEU A 242 17.97 7.29 -9.98
CA LEU A 242 16.97 6.99 -8.97
C LEU A 242 17.61 6.18 -7.82
N PRO A 243 17.84 6.76 -6.63
CA PRO A 243 18.41 6.03 -5.50
C PRO A 243 17.43 5.00 -4.91
N VAL A 244 17.93 3.82 -4.51
CA VAL A 244 17.20 2.75 -3.84
C VAL A 244 18.08 2.14 -2.74
N ALA A 245 18.02 2.66 -1.54
CA ALA A 245 18.89 2.38 -0.42
C ALA A 245 18.11 2.43 0.91
N GLY A 246 18.66 1.80 1.94
CA GLY A 246 18.28 2.07 3.32
C GLY A 246 19.48 2.43 4.18
N SER A 247 19.26 2.77 5.45
CA SER A 247 20.35 3.08 6.39
C SER A 247 21.27 1.88 6.69
N ASP A 248 20.81 0.68 6.38
CA ASP A 248 21.55 -0.58 6.47
C ASP A 248 21.08 -1.56 5.38
N ARG A 249 21.81 -2.67 5.22
CA ARG A 249 21.51 -3.72 4.24
C ARG A 249 20.10 -4.34 4.36
N PHE A 250 19.55 -4.40 5.57
CA PHE A 250 18.22 -4.97 5.80
C PHE A 250 17.15 -4.02 5.28
N ARG A 251 17.33 -2.72 5.52
CA ARG A 251 16.47 -1.66 4.99
C ARG A 251 16.63 -1.46 3.50
N THR A 252 17.83 -1.61 2.93
CA THR A 252 18.02 -1.60 1.47
C THR A 252 17.19 -2.69 0.80
N ALA A 253 17.17 -3.91 1.35
CA ALA A 253 16.31 -4.99 0.84
C ALA A 253 14.81 -4.60 0.88
N LEU A 254 14.35 -4.02 1.99
CA LEU A 254 12.96 -3.53 2.10
C LEU A 254 12.68 -2.34 1.16
N ALA A 255 13.65 -1.46 0.92
CA ALA A 255 13.53 -0.32 0.01
C ALA A 255 13.39 -0.77 -1.45
N VAL A 256 14.14 -1.79 -1.87
CA VAL A 256 13.98 -2.42 -3.19
C VAL A 256 12.56 -2.96 -3.35
N ASP A 257 12.05 -3.68 -2.36
CA ASP A 257 10.70 -4.24 -2.41
C ASP A 257 9.60 -3.15 -2.39
N ARG A 258 9.83 -2.01 -1.73
CA ARG A 258 8.92 -0.84 -1.77
C ARG A 258 8.90 -0.16 -3.14
N VAL A 259 10.06 -0.01 -3.78
CA VAL A 259 10.15 0.62 -5.12
C VAL A 259 9.64 -0.32 -6.20
N PHE A 260 9.82 -1.62 -6.03
CA PHE A 260 9.45 -2.63 -7.00
C PHE A 260 8.47 -3.66 -6.41
N PRO A 261 7.29 -3.29 -5.92
CA PRO A 261 6.38 -4.26 -5.30
C PRO A 261 5.91 -5.31 -6.32
N PRO A 262 5.42 -6.48 -5.85
CA PRO A 262 4.76 -7.44 -6.72
C PRO A 262 3.55 -6.78 -7.39
N ARG A 263 3.20 -7.24 -8.60
CA ARG A 263 2.05 -6.68 -9.35
C ARG A 263 0.71 -6.76 -8.59
N SER A 264 0.60 -7.68 -7.65
CA SER A 264 -0.58 -7.84 -6.79
C SER A 264 -0.68 -6.79 -5.68
N GLY A 265 0.36 -5.98 -5.43
CA GLY A 265 0.48 -5.11 -4.25
C GLY A 265 0.73 -5.87 -2.93
N VAL A 266 0.39 -7.15 -2.88
CA VAL A 266 0.38 -7.97 -1.65
C VAL A 266 1.45 -9.07 -1.67
N TYR A 267 2.13 -9.27 -0.55
CA TYR A 267 3.12 -10.33 -0.34
C TYR A 267 2.49 -11.60 0.25
N ARG A 268 1.92 -12.49 -0.60
CA ARG A 268 1.36 -13.77 -0.11
C ARG A 268 2.42 -14.78 0.35
N ARG A 269 3.64 -14.64 -0.16
CA ARG A 269 4.80 -15.46 0.22
C ARG A 269 5.97 -14.53 0.52
N LEU A 270 6.89 -14.97 1.37
CA LEU A 270 8.17 -14.30 1.67
C LEU A 270 9.33 -15.27 1.56
N VAL A 271 10.47 -14.81 1.03
CA VAL A 271 11.75 -15.49 1.15
C VAL A 271 12.57 -14.78 2.22
N VAL A 272 13.06 -15.52 3.19
CA VAL A 272 13.94 -15.00 4.23
C VAL A 272 15.31 -15.62 4.07
N ALA A 273 16.37 -14.80 4.05
CA ALA A 273 17.74 -15.27 4.01
C ALA A 273 18.64 -14.44 4.94
N ASN A 274 19.84 -14.94 5.19
CA ASN A 274 20.82 -14.25 6.03
C ASN A 274 21.50 -13.13 5.22
N GLY A 275 21.46 -11.91 5.74
CA GLY A 275 22.07 -10.74 5.11
C GLY A 275 23.56 -10.54 5.38
N GLN A 276 24.21 -11.42 6.15
CA GLN A 276 25.64 -11.33 6.48
C GLN A 276 26.54 -11.80 5.32
N ASP A 277 27.68 -11.13 5.14
CA ASP A 277 28.56 -11.34 3.97
C ASP A 277 29.03 -12.81 3.82
N ALA A 278 29.31 -13.48 4.94
CA ALA A 278 29.70 -14.88 4.98
C ALA A 278 28.58 -15.88 4.58
N HIS A 279 27.34 -15.40 4.42
CA HIS A 279 26.16 -16.22 4.21
C HIS A 279 25.30 -15.84 2.99
N LEU A 280 25.73 -14.84 2.19
CA LEU A 280 24.99 -14.36 1.01
C LEU A 280 24.73 -15.46 -0.04
N VAL A 281 25.57 -16.49 -0.06
CA VAL A 281 25.47 -17.62 -1.01
C VAL A 281 24.15 -18.38 -0.92
N ASP A 282 23.56 -18.49 0.27
CA ASP A 282 22.30 -19.20 0.44
C ASP A 282 21.16 -18.42 -0.25
N ALA A 283 21.18 -17.10 -0.12
CA ALA A 283 20.18 -16.20 -0.71
C ALA A 283 20.26 -16.13 -2.24
N LEU A 284 21.47 -16.17 -2.80
CA LEU A 284 21.73 -16.10 -4.25
C LEU A 284 20.91 -17.13 -5.04
N SER A 285 20.85 -18.37 -4.54
CA SER A 285 20.10 -19.45 -5.21
C SER A 285 18.57 -19.24 -5.18
N ALA A 286 18.09 -18.43 -4.23
CA ALA A 286 16.66 -18.17 -4.03
C ALA A 286 16.11 -17.04 -4.90
N GLY A 287 16.95 -16.16 -5.45
CA GLY A 287 16.54 -15.01 -6.28
C GLY A 287 15.57 -15.37 -7.41
N PRO A 288 15.88 -16.33 -8.30
CA PRO A 288 14.98 -16.73 -9.39
C PRO A 288 13.63 -17.26 -8.89
N TRP A 289 13.62 -18.00 -7.78
CA TRP A 289 12.40 -18.54 -7.18
C TRP A 289 11.56 -17.46 -6.50
N ALA A 290 12.23 -16.53 -5.79
CA ALA A 290 11.59 -15.36 -5.21
C ALA A 290 10.92 -14.51 -6.30
N ALA A 291 11.60 -14.33 -7.43
CA ALA A 291 11.03 -13.64 -8.57
C ALA A 291 9.85 -14.39 -9.21
N ALA A 292 9.96 -15.71 -9.40
CA ALA A 292 8.90 -16.53 -9.98
C ALA A 292 7.62 -16.55 -9.14
N THR A 293 7.74 -16.46 -7.82
CA THR A 293 6.60 -16.51 -6.90
C THR A 293 6.06 -15.13 -6.49
N GLY A 294 6.59 -14.04 -7.07
CA GLY A 294 6.11 -12.69 -6.80
C GLY A 294 6.36 -12.25 -5.36
N THR A 295 7.47 -12.68 -4.76
CA THR A 295 7.77 -12.47 -3.34
C THR A 295 8.98 -11.55 -3.12
N ALA A 296 9.05 -10.96 -1.94
CA ALA A 296 10.16 -10.16 -1.42
C ALA A 296 11.31 -11.06 -0.92
N LEU A 297 12.55 -10.55 -1.02
CA LEU A 297 13.69 -11.11 -0.30
C LEU A 297 13.90 -10.29 0.97
N VAL A 298 13.51 -10.88 2.08
CA VAL A 298 13.66 -10.27 3.40
C VAL A 298 14.94 -10.79 4.05
N LEU A 299 15.78 -9.87 4.53
CA LEU A 299 17.04 -10.22 5.17
C LEU A 299 16.93 -10.25 6.70
N VAL A 300 17.59 -11.24 7.31
CA VAL A 300 17.78 -11.33 8.77
C VAL A 300 19.26 -11.20 9.14
N ASN A 301 19.53 -10.82 10.39
CA ASN A 301 20.87 -10.62 10.91
C ASN A 301 21.43 -11.92 11.51
N GLY A 302 21.32 -13.02 10.77
CA GLY A 302 21.71 -14.37 11.20
C GLY A 302 21.00 -14.84 12.47
N GLY A 303 21.55 -14.50 13.63
CA GLY A 303 21.04 -14.85 14.97
C GLY A 303 19.90 -13.98 15.51
N SER A 304 19.54 -12.89 14.83
CA SER A 304 18.44 -12.02 15.26
C SER A 304 17.55 -11.52 14.12
N LEU A 305 16.31 -11.19 14.46
CA LEU A 305 15.35 -10.54 13.57
C LEU A 305 15.51 -9.01 13.70
N PRO A 306 15.96 -8.28 12.65
CA PRO A 306 16.06 -6.83 12.70
C PRO A 306 14.70 -6.18 12.98
N ALA A 307 14.69 -5.05 13.70
CA ALA A 307 13.45 -4.36 14.06
C ALA A 307 12.65 -3.89 12.83
N SER A 308 13.34 -3.40 11.80
CA SER A 308 12.75 -3.02 10.51
C SER A 308 12.09 -4.21 9.81
N THR A 309 12.77 -5.36 9.80
CA THR A 309 12.21 -6.61 9.29
C THR A 309 11.00 -7.08 10.10
N ALA A 310 11.05 -7.00 11.43
CA ALA A 310 9.92 -7.37 12.29
C ALA A 310 8.70 -6.47 12.06
N ALA A 311 8.92 -5.16 11.86
CA ALA A 311 7.86 -4.21 11.53
C ALA A 311 7.22 -4.55 10.18
N PHE A 312 8.03 -4.76 9.13
CA PHE A 312 7.54 -5.18 7.82
C PHE A 312 6.68 -6.46 7.90
N LEU A 313 7.08 -7.43 8.73
CA LEU A 313 6.32 -8.68 8.90
C LEU A 313 4.99 -8.47 9.63
N ARG A 314 4.95 -7.61 10.65
CA ARG A 314 3.70 -7.27 11.35
C ARG A 314 2.72 -6.56 10.42
N ASP A 315 3.21 -5.62 9.63
CA ASP A 315 2.39 -4.91 8.64
C ASP A 315 1.82 -5.86 7.57
N ALA A 316 2.55 -6.93 7.22
CA ALA A 316 2.12 -7.94 6.26
C ALA A 316 1.39 -9.14 6.91
N ALA A 317 1.16 -9.10 8.23
CA ALA A 317 0.55 -10.19 8.96
C ALA A 317 -0.92 -10.36 8.52
N GLY A 318 -1.38 -11.61 8.40
CA GLY A 318 -2.71 -11.92 7.86
C GLY A 318 -2.79 -11.98 6.33
N GLU A 319 -1.87 -11.30 5.61
CA GLU A 319 -1.72 -11.39 4.15
C GLU A 319 -0.75 -12.50 3.74
N VAL A 320 0.39 -12.57 4.42
CA VAL A 320 1.42 -13.59 4.20
C VAL A 320 0.88 -14.96 4.60
N ARG A 321 0.99 -15.93 3.70
CA ARG A 321 0.55 -17.32 3.91
C ARG A 321 1.70 -18.29 4.13
N ALA A 322 2.85 -18.01 3.52
CA ALA A 322 4.00 -18.87 3.64
C ALA A 322 5.31 -18.07 3.62
N VAL A 323 6.26 -18.49 4.45
CA VAL A 323 7.62 -17.97 4.51
C VAL A 323 8.58 -19.12 4.27
N ALA A 324 9.51 -18.96 3.34
CA ALA A 324 10.62 -19.88 3.15
C ALA A 324 11.90 -19.27 3.69
N VAL A 325 12.48 -19.92 4.69
CA VAL A 325 13.73 -19.53 5.33
C VAL A 325 14.87 -20.30 4.66
N ILE A 326 15.69 -19.61 3.87
CA ILE A 326 16.78 -20.19 3.09
C ILE A 326 18.05 -20.20 3.94
N GLY A 327 18.60 -21.40 4.13
CA GLY A 327 19.83 -21.60 4.90
C GLY A 327 19.65 -22.47 6.14
N GLY A 328 20.74 -23.14 6.53
CA GLY A 328 20.75 -24.10 7.63
C GLY A 328 20.62 -23.45 9.03
N PRO A 329 20.40 -24.25 10.10
CA PRO A 329 20.28 -23.75 11.48
C PRO A 329 21.49 -22.95 11.98
N ALA A 330 22.68 -23.19 11.43
CA ALA A 330 23.89 -22.43 11.73
C ALA A 330 23.87 -21.01 11.14
N SER A 331 23.19 -20.82 10.01
CA SER A 331 23.03 -19.51 9.37
C SER A 331 21.84 -18.74 9.96
N ILE A 332 20.71 -19.41 10.16
CA ILE A 332 19.49 -18.83 10.74
C ILE A 332 18.99 -19.75 11.85
N PRO A 333 19.19 -19.45 13.14
CA PRO A 333 18.80 -20.31 14.25
C PRO A 333 17.27 -20.48 14.39
N PRO A 334 16.79 -21.55 15.06
CA PRO A 334 15.37 -21.76 15.32
C PRO A 334 14.66 -20.60 16.05
N ALA A 335 15.36 -19.87 16.93
CA ALA A 335 14.82 -18.71 17.64
C ALA A 335 14.40 -17.58 16.68
N VAL A 336 15.13 -17.38 15.57
CA VAL A 336 14.75 -16.40 14.55
C VAL A 336 13.49 -16.86 13.81
N ILE A 337 13.36 -18.16 13.51
CA ILE A 337 12.13 -18.72 12.92
C ILE A 337 10.92 -18.49 13.83
N GLN A 338 11.08 -18.67 15.14
CA GLN A 338 10.01 -18.39 16.11
C GLN A 338 9.65 -16.90 16.13
N ALA A 339 10.64 -16.00 16.08
CA ALA A 339 10.41 -14.56 16.01
C ALA A 339 9.69 -14.15 14.70
N LEU A 340 10.04 -14.77 13.56
CA LEU A 340 9.34 -14.57 12.28
C LEU A 340 7.86 -15.02 12.39
N ALA A 341 7.60 -16.20 12.94
CA ALA A 341 6.24 -16.70 13.13
C ALA A 341 5.43 -15.81 14.09
N GLY A 342 6.04 -15.35 15.18
CA GLY A 342 5.43 -14.43 16.13
C GLY A 342 5.07 -13.09 15.50
N ALA A 343 5.97 -12.51 14.69
CA ALA A 343 5.71 -11.26 13.98
C ALA A 343 4.58 -11.37 12.94
N LEU A 344 4.29 -12.58 12.44
CA LEU A 344 3.21 -12.88 11.51
C LEU A 344 1.92 -13.35 12.19
N THR A 345 1.93 -13.47 13.53
CA THR A 345 0.76 -13.88 14.30
C THR A 345 -0.06 -12.67 14.66
N LEU A 346 -1.33 -12.67 14.25
CA LEU A 346 -2.27 -11.61 14.59
C LEU A 346 -2.67 -11.71 16.07
N PRO A 347 -2.79 -10.59 16.80
CA PRO A 347 -3.36 -10.60 18.14
C PRO A 347 -4.82 -11.11 18.11
N PRO A 348 -5.35 -11.63 19.24
CA PRO A 348 -6.76 -11.98 19.33
C PRO A 348 -7.64 -10.72 19.17
N PRO A 349 -8.80 -10.82 18.53
CA PRO A 349 -9.71 -9.68 18.40
C PRO A 349 -10.25 -9.21 19.76
N LEU A 350 -10.47 -7.90 19.91
CA LEU A 350 -11.11 -7.29 21.06
C LEU A 350 -12.64 -7.28 20.90
N PRO A 351 -13.41 -7.41 21.99
CA PRO A 351 -14.85 -7.14 21.96
C PRO A 351 -15.09 -5.63 21.82
N GLY A 352 -16.03 -5.22 20.96
CA GLY A 352 -16.41 -3.81 20.82
C GLY A 352 -17.63 -3.61 19.92
N VAL A 353 -17.93 -2.35 19.60
CA VAL A 353 -18.96 -1.96 18.63
C VAL A 353 -18.33 -1.72 17.26
N VAL A 354 -18.92 -2.32 16.23
CA VAL A 354 -18.54 -2.06 14.83
C VAL A 354 -19.78 -1.56 14.09
N VAL A 355 -19.77 -0.28 13.69
CA VAL A 355 -20.88 0.37 12.97
C VAL A 355 -20.57 0.42 11.48
N ALA A 356 -21.46 -0.07 10.63
CA ALA A 356 -21.31 -0.02 9.17
C ALA A 356 -22.32 0.95 8.55
N TYR A 357 -21.84 2.09 8.06
CA TYR A 357 -22.68 3.06 7.34
C TYR A 357 -22.95 2.61 5.91
N GLY A 358 -24.10 3.02 5.36
CA GLY A 358 -24.48 2.66 3.99
C GLY A 358 -25.84 3.19 3.58
N ARG A 359 -26.22 3.01 2.32
CA ARG A 359 -27.49 3.55 1.78
C ARG A 359 -28.66 2.62 2.04
N PHE A 360 -28.44 1.31 1.98
CA PHE A 360 -29.41 0.23 2.21
C PHE A 360 -30.76 0.48 1.49
N ARG A 361 -30.72 0.61 0.15
CA ARG A 361 -31.90 0.87 -0.70
C ARG A 361 -32.14 -0.28 -1.70
N ASN A 362 -33.41 -0.68 -1.84
CA ASN A 362 -34.02 -1.62 -2.83
C ASN A 362 -34.01 -3.14 -2.55
N LEU A 363 -35.13 -3.79 -2.88
CA LEU A 363 -35.41 -5.25 -2.86
C LEU A 363 -35.94 -5.79 -4.21
N ASP A 364 -36.01 -4.96 -5.25
CA ASP A 364 -36.70 -5.25 -6.51
C ASP A 364 -35.93 -6.16 -7.49
N GLY A 365 -34.88 -6.83 -7.02
CA GLY A 365 -34.05 -7.71 -7.85
C GLY A 365 -32.96 -6.97 -8.66
N THR A 366 -32.93 -5.64 -8.65
CA THR A 366 -31.78 -4.85 -9.12
C THR A 366 -30.95 -4.35 -7.93
N ALA A 367 -30.18 -5.29 -7.38
CA ALA A 367 -29.10 -5.11 -6.40
C ALA A 367 -29.47 -4.58 -4.99
N LEU A 368 -29.78 -5.53 -4.09
CA LEU A 368 -29.34 -5.44 -2.70
C LEU A 368 -27.82 -5.66 -2.68
N GLN A 369 -27.00 -4.64 -2.43
CA GLN A 369 -25.62 -4.88 -1.98
C GLN A 369 -25.55 -4.74 -0.45
N ASP A 370 -25.97 -3.62 0.13
CA ASP A 370 -25.60 -3.27 1.52
C ASP A 370 -26.06 -4.26 2.62
N PRO A 371 -27.35 -4.68 2.77
CA PRO A 371 -27.72 -5.62 3.85
C PRO A 371 -27.16 -7.04 3.64
N LEU A 372 -26.90 -7.44 2.38
CA LEU A 372 -26.27 -8.71 2.04
C LEU A 372 -24.74 -8.67 2.20
N LEU A 373 -24.15 -7.48 2.31
CA LEU A 373 -22.74 -7.26 2.62
C LEU A 373 -22.45 -7.22 4.11
N ILE A 374 -23.47 -7.11 4.97
CA ILE A 374 -23.32 -7.30 6.43
C ILE A 374 -22.82 -8.73 6.66
N ARG A 375 -21.62 -8.84 7.23
CA ARG A 375 -20.87 -10.09 7.48
C ARG A 375 -20.50 -10.17 8.95
N ALA A 376 -19.96 -11.32 9.36
CA ALA A 376 -19.44 -11.54 10.70
C ALA A 376 -18.46 -10.41 11.09
N GLY A 377 -18.66 -9.81 12.26
CA GLY A 377 -17.83 -8.69 12.75
C GLY A 377 -18.59 -7.38 12.94
N VAL A 378 -19.64 -7.11 12.15
CA VAL A 378 -20.47 -5.90 12.28
C VAL A 378 -21.43 -6.06 13.47
N THR A 379 -21.50 -5.04 14.34
CA THR A 379 -22.42 -5.01 15.50
C THR A 379 -23.69 -4.24 15.18
N ALA A 380 -23.58 -3.16 14.41
CA ALA A 380 -24.71 -2.34 13.97
C ALA A 380 -24.59 -1.89 12.52
N ALA A 381 -25.70 -1.90 11.79
CA ALA A 381 -25.84 -1.26 10.49
C ALA A 381 -26.43 0.15 10.69
N ALA A 382 -25.82 1.15 10.04
CA ALA A 382 -26.24 2.54 10.12
C ALA A 382 -26.79 3.04 8.77
N PRO A 383 -28.08 2.76 8.46
CA PRO A 383 -28.65 3.15 7.18
C PRO A 383 -29.02 4.63 7.08
N LEU A 384 -28.68 5.26 5.95
CA LEU A 384 -29.00 6.66 5.62
C LEU A 384 -30.49 6.85 5.27
N TRP A 385 -31.36 6.76 6.28
CA TRP A 385 -32.81 6.68 6.13
C TRP A 385 -33.57 7.93 6.54
N PHE A 386 -33.02 8.80 7.39
CA PHE A 386 -33.76 9.97 7.87
C PHE A 386 -33.02 11.27 7.58
N ARG A 387 -33.78 12.32 7.27
CA ARG A 387 -33.29 13.68 7.14
C ARG A 387 -34.17 14.65 7.92
N LEU A 388 -33.54 15.54 8.68
CA LEU A 388 -34.16 16.72 9.25
C LEU A 388 -34.44 17.75 8.15
N ALA A 389 -35.70 18.16 8.05
CA ALA A 389 -36.18 19.13 7.08
C ALA A 389 -37.20 20.07 7.75
N GLY A 390 -37.92 20.87 6.96
CA GLY A 390 -38.95 21.77 7.46
C GLY A 390 -38.46 23.21 7.50
N THR A 391 -38.91 23.97 8.51
CA THR A 391 -38.55 25.37 8.71
C THR A 391 -37.95 25.59 10.11
N PRO A 392 -37.08 26.59 10.32
CA PRO A 392 -36.59 26.90 11.67
C PRO A 392 -37.74 27.08 12.67
N GLY A 393 -37.70 26.34 13.78
CA GLY A 393 -38.77 26.30 14.80
C GLY A 393 -39.85 25.23 14.59
N ASP A 394 -39.93 24.63 13.40
CA ASP A 394 -40.82 23.50 13.09
C ASP A 394 -40.09 22.44 12.25
N PRO A 395 -39.09 21.76 12.84
CA PRO A 395 -38.33 20.72 12.15
C PRO A 395 -39.15 19.44 12.01
N VAL A 396 -39.06 18.79 10.85
CA VAL A 396 -39.72 17.52 10.56
C VAL A 396 -38.73 16.44 10.14
N VAL A 397 -39.00 15.20 10.53
CA VAL A 397 -38.22 14.02 10.13
C VAL A 397 -38.78 13.48 8.81
N LYS A 398 -37.98 13.54 7.74
CA LYS A 398 -38.34 12.99 6.42
C LYS A 398 -37.60 11.69 6.15
N PRO A 399 -38.32 10.60 5.79
CA PRO A 399 -37.67 9.36 5.38
C PRO A 399 -37.10 9.50 3.96
N ALA A 400 -35.89 8.98 3.75
CA ALA A 400 -35.22 8.88 2.46
C ALA A 400 -35.61 7.61 1.68
N VAL A 401 -36.25 6.63 2.36
CA VAL A 401 -36.75 5.40 1.77
C VAL A 401 -38.13 5.03 2.33
N PRO A 402 -38.99 4.30 1.58
CA PRO A 402 -40.30 3.88 2.07
C PRO A 402 -40.24 3.02 3.34
N ALA A 403 -41.24 3.13 4.22
CA ALA A 403 -41.31 2.37 5.47
C ALA A 403 -41.24 0.83 5.27
N ALA A 404 -41.82 0.32 4.18
CA ALA A 404 -41.72 -1.10 3.83
C ALA A 404 -40.28 -1.55 3.56
N VAL A 405 -39.45 -0.67 2.98
CA VAL A 405 -38.02 -0.95 2.77
C VAL A 405 -37.28 -0.94 4.10
N GLN A 406 -37.58 0.02 4.98
CA GLN A 406 -36.99 0.08 6.32
C GLN A 406 -37.25 -1.21 7.08
N ALA A 407 -38.53 -1.62 7.20
CA ALA A 407 -38.92 -2.84 7.90
C ALA A 407 -38.28 -4.11 7.33
N ALA A 408 -38.24 -4.24 5.99
CA ALA A 408 -37.67 -5.41 5.35
C ALA A 408 -36.15 -5.49 5.50
N VAL A 409 -35.44 -4.36 5.41
CA VAL A 409 -34.00 -4.30 5.71
C VAL A 409 -33.75 -4.62 7.18
N THR A 410 -34.49 -3.99 8.10
CA THR A 410 -34.35 -4.24 9.54
C THR A 410 -34.47 -5.72 9.86
N ALA A 411 -35.52 -6.38 9.38
CA ALA A 411 -35.70 -7.83 9.57
C ALA A 411 -34.53 -8.66 9.00
N ALA A 412 -34.00 -8.28 7.83
CA ALA A 412 -32.86 -8.96 7.22
C ALA A 412 -31.55 -8.77 8.02
N VAL A 413 -31.34 -7.59 8.61
CA VAL A 413 -30.17 -7.30 9.44
C VAL A 413 -30.28 -8.03 10.79
N HIS A 414 -31.43 -7.97 11.45
CA HIS A 414 -31.69 -8.69 12.70
C HIS A 414 -31.55 -10.21 12.56
N ALA A 415 -31.94 -10.79 11.43
CA ALA A 415 -31.74 -12.22 11.15
C ALA A 415 -30.26 -12.65 11.16
N ARG A 416 -29.32 -11.70 11.15
CA ARG A 416 -27.86 -11.93 11.26
C ARG A 416 -27.31 -11.62 12.65
N GLY A 417 -28.16 -11.25 13.62
CA GLY A 417 -27.74 -10.85 14.96
C GLY A 417 -27.06 -9.47 15.00
N VAL A 418 -27.37 -8.60 14.04
CA VAL A 418 -26.80 -7.25 13.92
C VAL A 418 -27.89 -6.23 14.23
N GLN A 419 -27.55 -5.16 14.95
CA GLN A 419 -28.48 -4.07 15.28
C GLN A 419 -28.67 -3.11 14.10
N VAL A 420 -29.72 -2.29 14.16
CA VAL A 420 -30.01 -1.27 13.14
C VAL A 420 -30.14 0.10 13.80
N TRP A 421 -29.22 0.99 13.47
CA TRP A 421 -29.13 2.37 14.00
C TRP A 421 -29.25 3.37 12.84
N PRO A 422 -30.47 3.64 12.34
CA PRO A 422 -30.67 4.56 11.22
C PRO A 422 -30.06 5.94 11.50
N VAL A 423 -29.50 6.53 10.44
CA VAL A 423 -28.86 7.84 10.48
C VAL A 423 -29.91 8.92 10.25
N LEU A 424 -29.92 9.94 11.12
CA LEU A 424 -30.65 11.19 10.95
C LEU A 424 -29.68 12.30 10.55
N GLN A 425 -29.74 12.70 9.28
CA GLN A 425 -28.88 13.74 8.71
C GLN A 425 -29.61 15.07 8.56
N TYR A 426 -28.90 16.15 8.23
CA TYR A 426 -29.54 17.40 7.80
C TYR A 426 -28.76 18.07 6.67
N THR A 427 -29.20 19.26 6.26
CA THR A 427 -28.45 20.12 5.33
C THR A 427 -27.79 21.24 6.13
N ALA A 428 -26.45 21.26 6.11
CA ALA A 428 -25.64 22.34 6.71
C ALA A 428 -26.14 23.73 6.29
N GLY A 429 -26.16 24.66 7.24
CA GLY A 429 -26.68 26.03 7.03
C GLY A 429 -28.20 26.15 6.91
N SER A 430 -28.99 25.07 7.08
CA SER A 430 -30.47 25.15 7.02
C SER A 430 -31.13 25.93 8.15
N GLY A 431 -30.40 26.23 9.24
CA GLY A 431 -30.93 26.94 10.41
C GLY A 431 -31.94 26.14 11.25
N LEU A 432 -32.09 24.84 11.02
CA LEU A 432 -33.05 23.99 11.73
C LEU A 432 -32.65 23.68 13.18
N VAL A 433 -31.36 23.69 13.49
CA VAL A 433 -30.82 23.34 14.81
C VAL A 433 -30.74 24.56 15.73
N ALA A 434 -30.27 25.71 15.21
CA ALA A 434 -30.10 26.96 15.95
C ALA A 434 -31.23 27.33 16.92
N PRO A 435 -32.54 27.27 16.59
CA PRO A 435 -33.60 27.72 17.49
C PRO A 435 -33.94 26.74 18.63
N LEU A 436 -33.47 25.48 18.60
CA LEU A 436 -33.98 24.40 19.46
C LEU A 436 -33.79 24.67 20.96
N ALA A 437 -32.60 25.13 21.41
CA ALA A 437 -32.36 25.40 22.84
C ALA A 437 -33.29 26.47 23.44
N ARG A 438 -33.88 27.33 22.61
CA ARG A 438 -34.75 28.41 23.04
C ARG A 438 -36.23 28.01 23.05
N ASP A 439 -36.54 26.80 22.57
CA ASP A 439 -37.91 26.29 22.46
C ASP A 439 -38.01 24.83 22.94
N PRO A 440 -38.31 24.61 24.23
CA PRO A 440 -38.50 23.28 24.79
C PRO A 440 -39.61 22.46 24.10
N ALA A 441 -40.63 23.12 23.53
CA ALA A 441 -41.69 22.43 22.81
C ALA A 441 -41.18 21.91 21.46
N ALA A 442 -40.34 22.68 20.76
CA ALA A 442 -39.67 22.22 19.53
C ALA A 442 -38.75 21.03 19.79
N ILE A 443 -37.95 21.04 20.86
CA ILE A 443 -37.13 19.88 21.26
C ILE A 443 -38.03 18.67 21.53
N SER A 444 -39.08 18.83 22.35
CA SER A 444 -39.97 17.71 22.69
C SER A 444 -40.66 17.13 21.47
N GLY A 445 -41.18 17.97 20.57
CA GLY A 445 -41.82 17.55 19.33
C GLY A 445 -40.85 16.81 18.40
N LEU A 446 -39.62 17.32 18.24
CA LEU A 446 -38.60 16.65 17.44
C LEU A 446 -38.19 15.31 18.04
N VAL A 447 -37.98 15.23 19.36
CA VAL A 447 -37.65 13.98 20.06
C VAL A 447 -38.75 12.94 19.87
N GLN A 448 -40.02 13.33 19.97
CA GLN A 448 -41.17 12.44 19.71
C GLN A 448 -41.19 11.96 18.26
N ALA A 449 -40.97 12.86 17.29
CA ALA A 449 -40.94 12.50 15.87
C ALA A 449 -39.80 11.52 15.54
N VAL A 450 -38.59 11.78 16.08
CA VAL A 450 -37.41 10.93 15.86
C VAL A 450 -37.61 9.56 16.50
N THR A 451 -37.98 9.51 17.78
CA THR A 451 -38.19 8.22 18.48
C THR A 451 -39.34 7.42 17.89
N GLY A 452 -40.40 8.08 17.40
CA GLY A 452 -41.48 7.46 16.64
C GLY A 452 -41.01 6.87 15.31
N ALA A 453 -40.15 7.58 14.57
CA ALA A 453 -39.56 7.08 13.32
C ALA A 453 -38.65 5.86 13.56
N VAL A 454 -37.81 5.91 14.59
CA VAL A 454 -36.96 4.78 15.01
C VAL A 454 -37.82 3.57 15.38
N ALA A 455 -38.91 3.78 16.14
CA ALA A 455 -39.83 2.71 16.51
C ALA A 455 -40.55 2.10 15.30
N ALA A 456 -41.03 2.92 14.39
CA ALA A 456 -41.71 2.48 13.18
C ALA A 456 -40.79 1.69 12.24
N ALA A 457 -39.49 2.01 12.23
CA ALA A 457 -38.48 1.27 11.48
C ALA A 457 -38.07 -0.06 12.15
N GLY A 458 -38.51 -0.33 13.39
CA GLY A 458 -38.09 -1.46 14.19
C GLY A 458 -36.61 -1.42 14.60
N ALA A 459 -36.01 -0.22 14.63
CA ALA A 459 -34.59 -0.05 14.86
C ALA A 459 -34.21 -0.10 16.36
N ASP A 460 -32.96 -0.50 16.64
CA ASP A 460 -32.40 -0.69 17.98
C ASP A 460 -31.71 0.58 18.51
N GLY A 461 -31.60 1.61 17.68
CA GLY A 461 -30.90 2.84 18.02
C GLY A 461 -31.02 3.91 16.97
N LEU A 462 -30.22 4.96 17.10
CA LEU A 462 -30.14 6.09 16.18
C LEU A 462 -28.68 6.55 16.09
N VAL A 463 -28.24 6.88 14.88
CA VAL A 463 -27.07 7.74 14.69
C VAL A 463 -27.56 9.16 14.39
N LEU A 464 -27.21 10.12 15.24
CA LEU A 464 -27.47 11.54 15.02
C LEU A 464 -26.26 12.14 14.28
N ASP A 465 -26.49 12.56 13.03
CA ASP A 465 -25.43 12.97 12.11
C ASP A 465 -25.67 14.42 11.63
N LEU A 466 -25.33 15.37 12.50
CA LEU A 466 -25.52 16.80 12.26
C LEU A 466 -24.16 17.47 12.06
N GLU A 467 -23.61 17.35 10.85
CA GLU A 467 -22.28 17.85 10.44
C GLU A 467 -22.24 19.38 10.15
N ASP A 468 -21.06 20.02 10.23
CA ASP A 468 -20.86 21.45 9.93
C ASP A 468 -21.71 22.44 10.76
N LEU A 469 -21.99 22.10 12.03
CA LEU A 469 -22.70 23.00 12.94
C LEU A 469 -21.79 24.13 13.47
N PRO A 470 -22.19 25.41 13.33
CA PRO A 470 -21.40 26.53 13.83
C PRO A 470 -21.42 26.58 15.37
N PRO A 471 -20.44 27.22 16.03
CA PRO A 471 -20.34 27.25 17.50
C PRO A 471 -21.57 27.81 18.20
N ALA A 472 -22.30 28.70 17.51
CA ALA A 472 -23.52 29.32 18.02
C ALA A 472 -24.66 28.32 18.27
N ASP A 473 -24.61 27.13 17.65
CA ASP A 473 -25.66 26.10 17.74
C ASP A 473 -25.38 25.06 18.84
N ARG A 474 -24.29 25.22 19.62
CA ARG A 474 -23.86 24.30 20.66
C ARG A 474 -24.93 23.98 21.69
N ASP A 475 -25.53 25.00 22.30
CA ASP A 475 -26.56 24.80 23.33
C ASP A 475 -27.76 24.01 22.79
N SER A 476 -28.11 24.24 21.52
CA SER A 476 -29.19 23.55 20.82
C SER A 476 -28.86 22.08 20.55
N LEU A 477 -27.63 21.79 20.16
CA LEU A 477 -27.14 20.42 19.99
C LEU A 477 -27.11 19.67 21.32
N ASP A 478 -26.53 20.26 22.35
CA ASP A 478 -26.40 19.64 23.69
C ASP A 478 -27.79 19.31 24.27
N ALA A 479 -28.74 20.26 24.18
CA ALA A 479 -30.10 20.06 24.66
C ALA A 479 -30.86 18.98 23.87
N LEU A 480 -30.70 18.95 22.54
CA LEU A 480 -31.30 17.92 21.69
C LEU A 480 -30.74 16.53 22.00
N VAL A 481 -29.41 16.40 22.14
CA VAL A 481 -28.74 15.13 22.42
C VAL A 481 -29.14 14.59 23.78
N ALA A 482 -29.17 15.42 24.82
CA ALA A 482 -29.62 15.01 26.15
C ALA A 482 -31.07 14.50 26.14
N ALA A 483 -31.98 15.22 25.46
CA ALA A 483 -33.38 14.83 25.38
C ALA A 483 -33.61 13.57 24.52
N LEU A 484 -32.89 13.42 23.40
CA LEU A 484 -32.94 12.23 22.57
C LEU A 484 -32.41 10.99 23.32
N ALA A 485 -31.27 11.13 24.01
CA ALA A 485 -30.68 10.04 24.79
C ALA A 485 -31.69 9.51 25.82
N GLN A 486 -32.26 10.40 26.62
CA GLN A 486 -33.26 10.04 27.63
C GLN A 486 -34.47 9.30 27.01
N ALA A 487 -34.99 9.81 25.89
CA ALA A 487 -36.18 9.24 25.25
C ALA A 487 -35.91 7.90 24.55
N LEU A 488 -34.72 7.72 23.96
CA LEU A 488 -34.29 6.46 23.34
C LEU A 488 -33.96 5.40 24.40
N HIS A 489 -33.23 5.75 25.47
CA HIS A 489 -32.94 4.84 26.57
C HIS A 489 -34.20 4.35 27.29
N ALA A 490 -35.22 5.20 27.43
CA ALA A 490 -36.53 4.81 27.95
C ALA A 490 -37.24 3.74 27.10
N GLN A 491 -36.80 3.54 25.85
CA GLN A 491 -37.28 2.53 24.91
C GLN A 491 -36.27 1.40 24.67
N ASP A 492 -35.22 1.31 25.51
CA ASP A 492 -34.10 0.37 25.37
C ASP A 492 -33.39 0.49 24.01
N ARG A 493 -33.24 1.73 23.52
CA ARG A 493 -32.56 2.04 22.26
C ARG A 493 -31.32 2.87 22.48
N ARG A 494 -30.32 2.65 21.61
CA ARG A 494 -29.03 3.35 21.65
C ARG A 494 -29.09 4.71 20.95
N LEU A 495 -28.25 5.64 21.42
CA LEU A 495 -27.92 6.87 20.71
C LEU A 495 -26.41 6.91 20.43
N VAL A 496 -26.07 7.10 19.16
CA VAL A 496 -24.72 7.47 18.69
C VAL A 496 -24.78 8.89 18.15
N VAL A 497 -23.79 9.71 18.46
CA VAL A 497 -23.66 11.08 17.92
C VAL A 497 -22.37 11.16 17.12
N THR A 498 -22.44 11.62 15.87
CA THR A 498 -21.22 11.87 15.08
C THR A 498 -20.61 13.22 15.45
N ALA A 499 -19.29 13.30 15.39
CA ALA A 499 -18.57 14.55 15.58
C ALA A 499 -17.36 14.62 14.64
N GLY A 500 -17.10 15.82 14.10
CA GLY A 500 -15.86 16.10 13.38
C GLY A 500 -14.67 16.31 14.32
N PRO A 501 -13.43 16.12 13.85
CA PRO A 501 -12.22 16.29 14.65
C PRO A 501 -12.09 17.71 15.23
N GLN A 502 -11.44 17.86 16.38
CA GLN A 502 -11.21 19.16 17.02
C GLN A 502 -9.71 19.47 17.21
N PRO A 503 -9.25 20.73 17.03
CA PRO A 503 -10.02 21.88 16.53
C PRO A 503 -10.08 21.86 14.99
N TYR A 504 -11.27 21.72 14.43
CA TYR A 504 -11.50 21.81 12.98
C TYR A 504 -12.78 22.60 12.77
N PRO A 505 -12.77 23.59 11.85
CA PRO A 505 -13.06 24.99 12.17
C PRO A 505 -14.18 25.13 13.19
N ALA A 506 -13.98 26.00 14.19
CA ALA A 506 -14.82 26.13 15.40
C ALA A 506 -16.25 25.60 15.20
N SER A 507 -16.59 24.53 15.92
CA SER A 507 -17.84 23.79 15.75
C SER A 507 -18.73 23.89 16.99
N ALA A 508 -19.95 23.37 16.87
CA ALA A 508 -20.85 23.18 18.00
C ALA A 508 -20.47 22.00 18.92
N TYR A 509 -19.54 21.11 18.52
CA TYR A 509 -19.33 19.83 19.19
C TYR A 509 -18.61 19.98 20.52
N ALA A 510 -19.33 19.63 21.59
CA ALA A 510 -18.83 19.55 22.94
C ALA A 510 -18.57 18.09 23.31
N ASP A 511 -17.52 17.48 22.74
CA ASP A 511 -17.30 16.02 22.74
C ASP A 511 -17.59 15.33 24.08
N ALA A 512 -17.08 15.84 25.20
CA ALA A 512 -17.31 15.26 26.51
C ALA A 512 -18.77 15.38 27.00
N ILE A 513 -19.48 16.45 26.66
CA ILE A 513 -20.91 16.64 26.99
C ILE A 513 -21.76 15.68 26.15
N LEU A 514 -21.46 15.59 24.86
CA LEU A 514 -22.14 14.68 23.93
C LEU A 514 -21.95 13.22 24.37
N ALA A 515 -20.69 12.82 24.63
CA ALA A 515 -20.35 11.47 25.09
C ALA A 515 -20.88 11.13 26.50
N ALA A 516 -21.13 12.12 27.36
CA ALA A 516 -21.76 11.89 28.65
C ALA A 516 -23.23 11.47 28.52
N SER A 517 -23.92 11.99 27.50
CA SER A 517 -25.35 11.74 27.26
C SER A 517 -25.60 10.53 26.36
N ALA A 518 -24.86 10.40 25.27
CA ALA A 518 -25.00 9.31 24.30
C ALA A 518 -24.35 8.00 24.77
N ASP A 519 -24.70 6.87 24.12
CA ASP A 519 -23.99 5.60 24.32
C ASP A 519 -22.58 5.68 23.73
N TYR A 520 -22.46 6.29 22.54
CA TYR A 520 -21.20 6.49 21.84
C TYR A 520 -21.11 7.87 21.16
N LEU A 521 -19.90 8.41 21.16
CA LEU A 521 -19.47 9.49 20.26
C LEU A 521 -18.67 8.85 19.12
N ASP A 522 -19.13 9.01 17.89
CA ASP A 522 -18.47 8.50 16.68
C ASP A 522 -17.67 9.61 16.01
N LEU A 523 -16.36 9.58 16.20
CA LEU A 523 -15.46 10.60 15.68
C LEU A 523 -15.15 10.29 14.21
N LEU A 524 -15.37 11.27 13.33
CA LEU A 524 -15.21 11.11 11.87
C LEU A 524 -13.99 11.89 11.36
N PRO A 525 -12.74 11.41 11.55
CA PRO A 525 -11.54 12.12 11.12
C PRO A 525 -11.26 11.95 9.61
N TYR A 526 -12.29 11.88 8.77
CA TYR A 526 -12.16 11.73 7.32
C TYR A 526 -13.30 12.44 6.56
N PRO A 527 -13.08 12.81 5.29
CA PRO A 527 -11.78 12.87 4.64
C PRO A 527 -10.89 13.97 5.27
N GLU A 528 -9.61 13.67 5.52
CA GLU A 528 -8.62 14.64 6.05
C GLU A 528 -8.43 15.80 5.07
N TYR A 529 -8.31 15.46 3.80
CA TYR A 529 -8.12 16.38 2.70
C TYR A 529 -9.37 16.42 1.81
N THR A 530 -9.93 17.62 1.57
CA THR A 530 -11.21 17.76 0.88
C THR A 530 -11.17 18.82 -0.22
N LEU A 531 -12.16 18.79 -1.11
CA LEU A 531 -12.39 19.84 -2.11
C LEU A 531 -12.63 21.24 -1.50
N ASN A 532 -12.94 21.31 -0.21
CA ASN A 532 -13.21 22.54 0.54
C ASN A 532 -12.00 22.96 1.40
N GLY A 533 -10.78 22.71 0.92
CA GLY A 533 -9.53 23.17 1.55
C GLY A 533 -9.49 24.68 1.84
N PRO A 534 -8.36 25.21 2.35
CA PRO A 534 -8.28 26.58 2.87
C PRO A 534 -8.72 27.68 1.89
N THR A 535 -8.79 27.38 0.59
CA THR A 535 -9.64 28.12 -0.36
C THR A 535 -10.32 27.18 -1.36
N ALA A 536 -11.47 27.60 -1.92
CA ALA A 536 -12.16 26.89 -3.01
C ALA A 536 -11.34 26.73 -4.31
N GLN A 537 -10.13 27.32 -4.36
CA GLN A 537 -9.20 27.32 -5.50
C GLN A 537 -7.89 26.57 -5.18
N ALA A 538 -7.72 26.12 -3.93
CA ALA A 538 -6.53 25.43 -3.44
C ALA A 538 -6.90 24.25 -2.50
N PRO A 539 -7.70 23.27 -2.96
CA PRO A 539 -7.78 22.00 -2.25
C PRO A 539 -6.39 21.38 -2.23
N ASP A 540 -5.91 21.02 -1.05
CA ASP A 540 -4.70 20.24 -0.90
C ASP A 540 -5.11 18.78 -0.88
N PRO A 541 -4.63 17.93 -1.79
CA PRO A 541 -4.94 16.51 -1.76
C PRO A 541 -3.87 15.74 -1.01
N GLY A 542 -4.32 14.75 -0.27
CA GLY A 542 -3.47 13.96 0.60
C GLY A 542 -4.16 12.66 0.99
N PRO A 543 -3.65 11.99 2.04
CA PRO A 543 -4.30 10.86 2.69
C PRO A 543 -5.80 11.05 2.84
N VAL A 544 -6.59 10.00 2.64
CA VAL A 544 -8.02 10.04 2.96
C VAL A 544 -8.19 10.15 4.48
N GLU A 545 -7.38 9.42 5.23
CA GLU A 545 -7.42 9.36 6.69
C GLU A 545 -6.04 9.00 7.25
N GLY A 546 -5.11 9.96 7.21
CA GLY A 546 -3.76 9.74 7.72
C GLY A 546 -3.77 9.34 9.20
N ALA A 547 -3.01 8.32 9.58
CA ALA A 547 -2.93 7.87 10.96
C ALA A 547 -2.50 8.96 11.96
N PRO A 548 -1.56 9.89 11.65
CA PRO A 548 -1.27 11.00 12.55
C PRO A 548 -2.48 11.91 12.80
N TRP A 549 -3.26 12.18 11.75
CA TRP A 549 -4.46 13.00 11.83
C TRP A 549 -5.54 12.34 12.67
N ALA A 550 -5.86 11.06 12.39
CA ALA A 550 -6.80 10.28 13.19
C ALA A 550 -6.33 10.15 14.66
N ALA A 551 -5.04 9.91 14.89
CA ALA A 551 -4.47 9.84 16.24
C ALA A 551 -4.60 11.16 17.01
N GLN A 552 -4.37 12.29 16.32
CA GLN A 552 -4.53 13.62 16.91
C GLN A 552 -6.00 13.89 17.26
N ALA A 553 -6.93 13.54 16.38
CA ALA A 553 -8.36 13.68 16.62
C ALA A 553 -8.81 12.86 17.84
N VAL A 554 -8.40 11.59 17.93
CA VAL A 554 -8.67 10.72 19.08
C VAL A 554 -8.06 11.31 20.35
N ALA A 555 -6.80 11.74 20.31
CA ALA A 555 -6.13 12.34 21.45
C ALA A 555 -6.85 13.60 21.96
N ALA A 556 -7.35 14.45 21.05
CA ALA A 556 -8.11 15.64 21.40
C ALA A 556 -9.43 15.30 22.11
N ALA A 557 -10.20 14.32 21.59
CA ALA A 557 -11.44 13.86 22.23
C ALA A 557 -11.18 13.27 23.63
N LEU A 558 -10.14 12.45 23.79
CA LEU A 558 -9.74 11.90 25.09
C LEU A 558 -9.30 13.00 26.07
N GLN A 559 -8.53 13.98 25.61
CA GLN A 559 -8.12 15.14 26.42
C GLN A 559 -9.30 16.04 26.81
N ALA A 560 -10.34 16.12 25.97
CA ALA A 560 -11.57 16.83 26.28
C ALA A 560 -12.40 16.13 27.36
N GLY A 561 -12.10 14.87 27.69
CA GLY A 561 -12.75 14.10 28.76
C GLY A 561 -13.70 13.01 28.28
N VAL A 562 -13.68 12.67 26.99
CA VAL A 562 -14.46 11.52 26.48
C VAL A 562 -13.88 10.22 27.04
N PRO A 563 -14.69 9.37 27.70
CA PRO A 563 -14.23 8.05 28.14
C PRO A 563 -13.85 7.18 26.92
N PRO A 564 -12.68 6.51 26.89
CA PRO A 564 -12.26 5.69 25.75
C PRO A 564 -13.32 4.69 25.30
N GLY A 565 -13.96 3.98 26.23
CA GLY A 565 -15.01 3.00 25.95
C GLY A 565 -16.32 3.57 25.37
N ARG A 566 -16.47 4.91 25.31
CA ARG A 566 -17.59 5.60 24.65
C ARG A 566 -17.20 6.28 23.34
N LEU A 567 -15.92 6.24 22.96
CA LEU A 567 -15.43 6.81 21.72
C LEU A 567 -15.35 5.71 20.65
N LEU A 568 -15.92 5.97 19.48
CA LEU A 568 -15.68 5.18 18.27
C LEU A 568 -14.73 5.96 17.37
N LEU A 569 -13.80 5.24 16.73
CA LEU A 569 -13.03 5.79 15.62
C LEU A 569 -13.75 5.42 14.32
N GLY A 570 -14.32 6.41 13.65
CA GLY A 570 -14.74 6.20 12.28
C GLY A 570 -13.53 5.99 11.39
N THR A 571 -13.70 5.18 10.36
CA THR A 571 -12.66 4.83 9.40
C THR A 571 -13.18 4.88 7.96
N ALA A 572 -12.35 5.43 7.08
CA ALA A 572 -12.53 5.37 5.64
C ALA A 572 -12.12 3.98 5.12
N ALA A 573 -12.98 3.36 4.31
CA ALA A 573 -12.63 2.17 3.53
C ALA A 573 -12.80 2.41 2.04
N TYR A 574 -12.34 3.57 1.61
CA TYR A 574 -12.32 4.03 0.23
C TYR A 574 -11.03 4.81 -0.01
N GLY A 575 -10.66 4.97 -1.27
CA GLY A 575 -9.57 5.86 -1.68
C GLY A 575 -10.12 7.09 -2.39
N GLU A 576 -9.27 8.07 -2.63
CA GLU A 576 -9.58 9.27 -3.40
C GLU A 576 -8.55 9.46 -4.50
N ALA A 577 -9.03 9.84 -5.70
CA ALA A 577 -8.17 10.19 -6.82
C ALA A 577 -8.21 11.69 -7.09
N TRP A 578 -7.03 12.26 -7.28
CA TRP A 578 -6.80 13.68 -7.49
C TRP A 578 -6.08 13.89 -8.81
N THR A 579 -6.71 14.54 -9.77
CA THR A 579 -6.18 14.76 -11.11
C THR A 579 -5.58 16.15 -11.21
N TYR A 580 -4.30 16.21 -11.59
CA TYR A 580 -3.60 17.45 -11.86
C TYR A 580 -3.35 17.60 -13.35
N THR A 581 -3.50 18.83 -13.84
CA THR A 581 -3.18 19.19 -15.22
C THR A 581 -2.58 20.59 -15.26
N LEU A 582 -1.95 20.92 -16.38
CA LEU A 582 -1.48 22.29 -16.63
C LEU A 582 -2.62 23.32 -16.74
N GLN A 583 -3.88 22.87 -16.82
CA GLN A 583 -5.07 23.69 -16.99
C GLN A 583 -5.92 23.79 -15.71
N GLY A 584 -5.68 22.92 -14.73
CA GLY A 584 -6.46 22.89 -13.51
C GLY A 584 -6.49 21.53 -12.86
N PHE A 585 -7.37 21.42 -11.89
CA PHE A 585 -7.46 20.29 -10.97
C PHE A 585 -8.88 19.75 -10.93
N GLY A 586 -9.02 18.46 -10.63
CA GLY A 586 -10.30 17.85 -10.29
C GLY A 586 -10.12 16.50 -9.61
N GLY A 587 -10.99 16.12 -8.69
CA GLY A 587 -10.86 14.87 -7.94
C GLY A 587 -11.47 14.95 -6.55
N GLY A 588 -10.99 14.10 -5.62
CA GLY A 588 -11.51 14.03 -4.25
C GLY A 588 -12.84 13.29 -4.14
N GLU A 589 -13.19 12.50 -5.16
CA GLU A 589 -14.35 11.62 -5.09
C GLU A 589 -13.95 10.28 -4.46
N ALA A 590 -14.77 9.79 -3.53
CA ALA A 590 -14.58 8.48 -2.92
C ALA A 590 -14.68 7.35 -3.95
N LEU A 591 -13.62 6.57 -4.07
CA LEU A 591 -13.47 5.41 -4.94
C LEU A 591 -13.45 4.14 -4.10
N GLY A 592 -14.39 3.23 -4.34
CA GLY A 592 -14.38 1.91 -3.73
C GLY A 592 -13.25 1.02 -4.26
N ALA A 593 -12.86 0.01 -3.49
CA ALA A 593 -11.74 -0.89 -3.79
C ALA A 593 -11.81 -1.55 -5.18
N ALA A 594 -13.01 -1.86 -5.69
CA ALA A 594 -13.18 -2.43 -7.02
C ALA A 594 -12.80 -1.43 -8.14
N VAL A 595 -13.11 -0.15 -7.94
CA VAL A 595 -12.76 0.93 -8.86
C VAL A 595 -11.26 1.19 -8.76
N LEU A 596 -10.70 1.26 -7.56
CA LEU A 596 -9.26 1.46 -7.32
C LEU A 596 -8.40 0.36 -7.95
N ALA A 597 -8.82 -0.91 -7.85
CA ALA A 597 -8.13 -2.02 -8.50
C ALA A 597 -8.03 -1.87 -10.03
N ALA A 598 -8.98 -1.16 -10.66
CA ALA A 598 -8.93 -0.85 -12.09
C ALA A 598 -8.03 0.37 -12.41
N HIS A 599 -7.74 1.23 -11.41
CA HIS A 599 -6.86 2.38 -11.56
C HIS A 599 -5.37 2.02 -11.40
N THR A 600 -5.05 0.93 -10.68
CA THR A 600 -3.67 0.49 -10.49
C THR A 600 -3.11 -0.09 -11.80
N LEU A 601 -2.39 0.73 -12.57
CA LEU A 601 -1.71 0.26 -13.78
C LEU A 601 -0.46 -0.54 -13.40
N PRO A 602 -0.03 -1.54 -14.19
CA PRO A 602 1.20 -2.32 -13.94
C PRO A 602 2.49 -1.49 -13.85
N GLN A 603 2.44 -0.24 -14.33
CA GLN A 603 3.54 0.73 -14.35
C GLN A 603 3.45 1.78 -13.23
N SER A 604 2.33 1.84 -12.50
CA SER A 604 2.16 2.71 -11.33
C SER A 604 2.79 2.01 -10.13
N ALA A 605 3.89 2.54 -9.60
CA ALA A 605 4.40 2.05 -8.33
C ALA A 605 3.43 2.47 -7.22
N THR A 606 2.86 1.49 -6.52
CA THR A 606 2.14 1.71 -5.28
C THR A 606 3.13 1.93 -4.16
N LEU A 607 3.02 3.05 -3.46
CA LEU A 607 3.86 3.46 -2.36
C LEU A 607 3.06 3.43 -1.07
N TRP A 608 3.68 2.93 0.00
CA TRP A 608 3.16 3.12 1.35
C TRP A 608 3.87 4.31 1.97
N ASP A 609 3.13 5.33 2.36
CA ASP A 609 3.65 6.43 3.16
C ASP A 609 3.60 6.02 4.65
N PRO A 610 4.71 5.67 5.31
CA PRO A 610 4.73 5.31 6.73
C PRO A 610 4.52 6.50 7.66
N ALA A 611 4.68 7.74 7.20
CA ALA A 611 4.37 8.92 8.01
C ALA A 611 2.85 9.07 8.12
N GLN A 612 2.13 8.83 7.02
CA GLN A 612 0.66 8.90 6.98
C GLN A 612 -0.02 7.57 7.29
N ALA A 613 0.72 6.47 7.23
CA ALA A 613 0.19 5.10 7.25
C ALA A 613 -0.94 4.87 6.23
N GLU A 614 -0.73 5.38 5.01
CA GLU A 614 -1.68 5.22 3.92
C GLU A 614 -0.96 4.92 2.60
N THR A 615 -1.66 4.22 1.71
CA THR A 615 -1.14 3.85 0.40
C THR A 615 -1.38 4.98 -0.60
N THR A 616 -0.40 5.29 -1.45
CA THR A 616 -0.55 6.23 -2.55
C THR A 616 0.08 5.73 -3.84
N PHE A 617 -0.48 6.10 -4.99
CA PHE A 617 0.05 5.77 -6.31
C PHE A 617 -0.40 6.77 -7.37
N THR A 618 0.27 6.82 -8.52
CA THR A 618 -0.20 7.64 -9.65
C THR A 618 -0.97 6.83 -10.69
N ALA A 619 -2.07 7.35 -11.23
CA ALA A 619 -2.90 6.67 -12.24
C ALA A 619 -3.28 7.56 -13.44
N GLY A 620 -3.81 6.94 -14.50
CA GLY A 620 -4.25 7.63 -15.71
C GLY A 620 -3.15 7.81 -16.77
N VAL A 621 -3.23 8.90 -17.55
CA VAL A 621 -2.25 9.20 -18.61
C VAL A 621 -0.94 9.74 -18.01
N PRO A 622 0.19 9.70 -18.74
CA PRO A 622 1.46 10.26 -18.26
C PRO A 622 1.32 11.69 -17.76
N ALA A 623 1.94 12.00 -16.61
CA ALA A 623 1.89 13.34 -16.04
C ALA A 623 2.55 14.38 -16.98
N ALA A 624 1.97 15.57 -17.04
CA ALA A 624 2.50 16.66 -17.85
C ALA A 624 3.47 17.50 -17.02
N VAL A 625 4.78 17.32 -17.23
CA VAL A 625 5.78 18.09 -16.48
C VAL A 625 5.77 19.57 -16.94
N PRO A 626 5.56 20.53 -16.03
CA PRO A 626 5.55 21.94 -16.39
C PRO A 626 6.94 22.39 -16.86
N GLY A 627 6.97 23.31 -17.83
CA GLY A 627 8.17 24.04 -18.22
C GLY A 627 8.66 24.99 -17.11
N PRO A 628 9.72 25.79 -17.35
CA PRO A 628 10.26 26.70 -16.34
C PRO A 628 9.20 27.62 -15.72
N LEU A 629 9.24 27.79 -14.40
CA LEU A 629 8.28 28.61 -13.65
C LEU A 629 9.03 29.63 -12.78
N ALA A 630 8.56 30.87 -12.79
CA ALA A 630 9.07 31.93 -11.92
C ALA A 630 8.38 31.89 -10.53
N PRO A 631 9.08 32.22 -9.43
CA PRO A 631 8.47 32.39 -8.11
C PRO A 631 7.33 33.41 -8.09
N GLY A 632 6.34 33.19 -7.23
CA GLY A 632 5.18 34.07 -7.09
C GLY A 632 4.02 33.36 -6.38
N ILE A 633 3.33 34.07 -5.49
CA ILE A 633 2.31 33.50 -4.59
C ILE A 633 0.91 33.38 -5.21
N SER A 634 0.67 33.98 -6.36
CA SER A 634 -0.62 33.85 -7.05
C SER A 634 -0.81 32.42 -7.58
N PHE A 635 -2.01 31.87 -7.37
CA PHE A 635 -2.41 30.55 -7.85
C PHE A 635 -2.14 30.39 -9.35
N ARG A 636 -1.46 29.30 -9.71
CA ARG A 636 -1.26 28.84 -11.09
C ARG A 636 -1.37 27.31 -11.16
N PRO A 637 -2.20 26.74 -12.05
CA PRO A 637 -2.31 25.29 -12.20
C PRO A 637 -0.98 24.59 -12.49
N ALA A 638 -0.11 25.19 -13.31
CA ALA A 638 1.22 24.64 -13.59
C ALA A 638 2.12 24.55 -12.34
N VAL A 639 1.94 25.43 -11.35
CA VAL A 639 2.66 25.34 -10.07
C VAL A 639 2.03 24.25 -9.20
N GLN A 640 0.71 24.10 -9.22
CA GLN A 640 0.01 23.03 -8.51
C GLN A 640 0.47 21.64 -8.99
N GLU A 641 0.52 21.43 -10.31
CA GLU A 641 1.10 20.23 -10.93
C GLU A 641 2.55 20.01 -10.49
N LEU A 642 3.38 21.07 -10.48
CA LEU A 642 4.76 20.99 -9.98
C LEU A 642 4.80 20.53 -8.53
N GLN A 643 3.95 21.08 -7.65
CA GLN A 643 3.89 20.72 -6.23
C GLN A 643 3.51 19.24 -6.05
N ALA A 644 2.51 18.75 -6.81
CA ALA A 644 2.09 17.35 -6.78
C ALA A 644 3.19 16.37 -7.24
N LEU A 645 3.89 16.71 -8.32
CA LEU A 645 5.04 15.95 -8.81
C LEU A 645 6.18 15.95 -7.78
N LEU A 646 6.47 17.10 -7.17
CA LEU A 646 7.49 17.22 -6.13
C LEU A 646 7.14 16.39 -4.89
N ASN A 647 5.87 16.40 -4.44
CA ASN A 647 5.41 15.54 -3.33
C ASN A 647 5.65 14.07 -3.63
N THR A 648 5.22 13.61 -4.81
CA THR A 648 5.36 12.22 -5.24
C THR A 648 6.83 11.80 -5.32
N VAL A 649 7.68 12.64 -5.93
CA VAL A 649 9.12 12.39 -6.05
C VAL A 649 9.79 12.43 -4.69
N ALA A 650 9.44 13.36 -3.82
CA ALA A 650 10.02 13.48 -2.48
C ALA A 650 9.66 12.28 -1.60
N LEU A 651 8.40 11.85 -1.61
CA LEU A 651 7.97 10.63 -0.92
C LEU A 651 8.73 9.41 -1.45
N TRP A 652 8.73 9.21 -2.77
CA TRP A 652 9.44 8.11 -3.40
C TRP A 652 10.93 8.10 -3.01
N THR A 653 11.59 9.26 -3.06
CA THR A 653 13.01 9.41 -2.74
C THR A 653 13.28 9.10 -1.27
N ALA A 654 12.45 9.60 -0.36
CA ALA A 654 12.60 9.36 1.07
C ALA A 654 12.43 7.86 1.40
N LEU A 655 11.37 7.22 0.87
CA LEU A 655 11.13 5.79 1.04
C LEU A 655 12.27 4.95 0.48
N ALA A 656 12.76 5.34 -0.68
CA ALA A 656 13.88 4.70 -1.35
C ALA A 656 15.23 5.06 -0.73
N GLN A 657 15.29 5.83 0.36
CA GLN A 657 16.51 6.08 1.14
C GLN A 657 16.37 5.66 2.61
N ASP A 658 15.26 4.98 2.96
CA ASP A 658 14.80 4.74 4.34
C ASP A 658 14.84 6.00 5.22
N GLN A 659 14.48 7.12 4.62
CA GLN A 659 14.28 8.38 5.32
C GLN A 659 12.81 8.54 5.65
N ALA A 660 12.53 9.28 6.72
CA ALA A 660 11.18 9.72 7.00
C ALA A 660 10.67 10.54 5.79
N PRO A 661 9.48 10.21 5.25
CA PRO A 661 8.83 11.06 4.27
C PRO A 661 8.77 12.51 4.77
N PRO A 662 9.12 13.50 3.93
CA PRO A 662 8.89 14.89 4.31
C PRO A 662 7.39 15.16 4.41
N ALA A 663 7.01 16.18 5.19
CA ALA A 663 5.64 16.67 5.17
C ALA A 663 5.24 17.05 3.74
N LEU A 664 4.00 16.72 3.36
CA LEU A 664 3.46 17.06 2.05
C LEU A 664 3.46 18.58 1.86
N LEU A 665 3.99 19.02 0.72
CA LEU A 665 3.90 20.39 0.28
C LEU A 665 2.45 20.68 -0.12
N ALA A 666 1.90 21.76 0.42
CA ALA A 666 0.58 22.22 -0.01
C ALA A 666 0.57 22.48 -1.52
N THR A 667 -0.44 21.94 -2.21
CA THR A 667 -0.64 22.17 -3.64
C THR A 667 -1.51 23.40 -3.90
N ASP A 668 -1.13 24.51 -3.28
CA ASP A 668 -1.86 25.78 -3.30
C ASP A 668 -1.70 26.58 -4.61
N GLY A 669 -0.96 26.06 -5.58
CA GLY A 669 -0.63 26.74 -6.84
C GLY A 669 0.28 27.95 -6.68
N GLY A 670 0.78 28.21 -5.47
CA GLY A 670 1.68 29.30 -5.12
C GLY A 670 3.15 28.86 -5.15
N TYR A 671 3.98 29.53 -5.94
CA TYR A 671 5.42 29.32 -5.93
C TYR A 671 6.08 30.19 -4.85
N GLY A 672 5.71 29.93 -3.60
CA GLY A 672 6.22 30.57 -2.40
C GLY A 672 7.44 29.89 -1.78
N PRO A 673 7.82 30.26 -0.54
CA PRO A 673 9.00 29.71 0.14
C PRO A 673 9.00 28.18 0.29
N ALA A 674 7.83 27.56 0.52
CA ALA A 674 7.71 26.11 0.65
C ALA A 674 8.03 25.41 -0.68
N THR A 675 7.44 25.88 -1.79
CA THR A 675 7.72 25.38 -3.14
C THR A 675 9.18 25.60 -3.53
N ARG A 676 9.81 26.74 -3.16
CA ARG A 676 11.26 26.96 -3.38
C ARG A 676 12.13 25.95 -2.63
N ARG A 677 11.79 25.62 -1.37
CA ARG A 677 12.50 24.58 -0.62
C ARG A 677 12.34 23.20 -1.25
N ALA A 678 11.13 22.85 -1.70
CA ALA A 678 10.88 21.58 -2.38
C ALA A 678 11.67 21.46 -3.69
N VAL A 679 11.73 22.54 -4.49
CA VAL A 679 12.56 22.59 -5.70
C VAL A 679 14.05 22.45 -5.36
N ALA A 680 14.54 23.13 -4.32
CA ALA A 680 15.94 23.02 -3.88
C ALA A 680 16.28 21.60 -3.42
N ALA A 681 15.37 20.94 -2.68
CA ALA A 681 15.53 19.56 -2.25
C ALA A 681 15.57 18.59 -3.45
N PHE A 682 14.69 18.78 -4.43
CA PHE A 682 14.72 18.03 -5.69
C PHE A 682 16.06 18.24 -6.44
N GLN A 683 16.52 19.48 -6.56
CA GLN A 683 17.79 19.80 -7.23
C GLN A 683 18.98 19.13 -6.54
N ALA A 684 19.04 19.13 -5.22
CA ALA A 684 20.15 18.51 -4.47
C ALA A 684 20.36 17.03 -4.81
N VAL A 685 19.30 16.32 -5.19
CA VAL A 685 19.36 14.89 -5.54
C VAL A 685 19.48 14.70 -7.06
N PHE A 686 18.67 15.40 -7.84
CA PHE A 686 18.44 15.09 -9.26
C PHE A 686 18.99 16.13 -10.24
N ASP A 687 19.39 17.30 -9.77
CA ASP A 687 20.01 18.38 -10.57
C ASP A 687 21.13 19.09 -9.77
N PRO A 688 22.19 18.37 -9.34
CA PRO A 688 23.20 18.91 -8.42
C PRO A 688 24.07 20.02 -9.04
N HIS A 689 23.92 20.29 -10.34
CA HIS A 689 24.59 21.36 -11.07
C HIS A 689 23.66 22.55 -11.36
N ALA A 690 22.47 22.58 -10.74
CA ALA A 690 21.57 23.72 -10.83
C ALA A 690 22.28 25.01 -10.42
N GLN A 691 22.19 26.04 -11.27
CA GLN A 691 22.85 27.33 -11.04
C GLN A 691 22.24 28.10 -9.88
N ASP A 692 20.91 28.03 -9.72
CA ASP A 692 20.15 28.75 -8.71
C ASP A 692 19.30 27.79 -7.87
N SER A 693 19.64 27.66 -6.59
CA SER A 693 18.91 26.80 -5.64
C SER A 693 17.47 27.29 -5.44
N GLY A 694 16.51 26.38 -5.56
CA GLY A 694 15.09 26.64 -5.38
C GLY A 694 14.41 27.37 -6.55
N VAL A 695 15.11 27.50 -7.70
CA VAL A 695 14.57 28.06 -8.95
C VAL A 695 14.30 26.95 -9.96
N TYR A 696 13.04 26.79 -10.36
CA TYR A 696 12.60 25.79 -11.34
C TYR A 696 12.89 26.26 -12.78
N GLY A 697 14.18 26.26 -13.15
CA GLY A 697 14.68 26.64 -14.47
C GLY A 697 14.67 25.49 -15.50
N PRO A 698 15.18 25.73 -16.73
CA PRO A 698 15.17 24.72 -17.80
C PRO A 698 15.92 23.42 -17.49
N GLY A 699 17.01 23.49 -16.73
CA GLY A 699 17.75 22.30 -16.28
C GLY A 699 16.91 21.43 -15.36
N THR A 700 16.37 22.04 -14.30
CA THR A 700 15.55 21.37 -13.30
C THR A 700 14.25 20.83 -13.90
N ALA A 701 13.62 21.53 -14.85
CA ALA A 701 12.44 21.03 -15.55
C ALA A 701 12.74 19.80 -16.41
N ARG A 702 13.89 19.75 -17.10
CA ARG A 702 14.34 18.55 -17.82
C ARG A 702 14.64 17.39 -16.87
N ALA A 703 15.27 17.68 -15.72
CA ALA A 703 15.54 16.67 -14.70
C ALA A 703 14.22 16.09 -14.15
N LEU A 704 13.24 16.93 -13.83
CA LEU A 704 11.94 16.46 -13.35
C LEU A 704 11.20 15.64 -14.41
N ALA A 705 11.25 16.05 -15.69
CA ALA A 705 10.66 15.28 -16.78
C ALA A 705 11.31 13.90 -16.92
N ALA A 706 12.64 13.81 -16.78
CA ALA A 706 13.36 12.53 -16.81
C ALA A 706 12.99 11.64 -15.62
N VAL A 707 12.92 12.20 -14.40
CA VAL A 707 12.51 11.48 -13.19
C VAL A 707 11.06 11.00 -13.31
N ALA A 708 10.14 11.87 -13.73
CA ALA A 708 8.73 11.54 -13.91
C ALA A 708 8.54 10.41 -14.93
N ALA A 709 9.25 10.47 -16.06
CA ALA A 709 9.23 9.40 -17.06
C ALA A 709 9.82 8.09 -16.52
N ALA A 710 10.94 8.16 -15.78
CA ALA A 710 11.62 7.00 -15.21
C ALA A 710 10.79 6.28 -14.14
N LEU A 711 10.06 7.05 -13.33
CA LEU A 711 9.12 6.55 -12.32
C LEU A 711 7.74 6.19 -12.90
N GLY A 712 7.48 6.52 -14.17
CA GLY A 712 6.20 6.28 -14.82
C GLY A 712 5.04 7.11 -14.22
N LEU A 713 5.34 8.30 -13.68
CA LEU A 713 4.36 9.15 -13.00
C LEU A 713 3.21 9.53 -13.93
N ARG A 714 2.00 9.49 -13.38
CA ARG A 714 0.75 9.75 -14.07
C ARG A 714 0.03 10.96 -13.48
N GLN A 715 -0.88 11.54 -14.25
CA GLN A 715 -1.55 12.80 -13.90
C GLN A 715 -2.44 12.73 -12.65
N GLN A 716 -2.91 11.52 -12.29
CA GLN A 716 -3.73 11.35 -11.09
C GLN A 716 -2.84 10.89 -9.94
N VAL A 717 -2.97 11.49 -8.78
CA VAL A 717 -2.45 10.99 -7.50
C VAL A 717 -3.62 10.38 -6.75
N VAL A 718 -3.48 9.12 -6.36
CA VAL A 718 -4.49 8.37 -5.62
C VAL A 718 -3.98 8.12 -4.22
N TRP A 719 -4.81 8.36 -3.22
CA TRP A 719 -4.60 7.91 -1.84
C TRP A 719 -5.65 6.86 -1.53
N ASP A 720 -5.25 5.74 -0.94
CA ASP A 720 -6.10 4.58 -0.70
C ASP A 720 -6.01 4.17 0.77
N ALA A 721 -7.11 4.37 1.50
CA ALA A 721 -7.34 3.80 2.83
C ALA A 721 -7.61 2.28 2.71
N ASP A 722 -6.60 1.58 2.22
CA ASP A 722 -6.64 0.16 1.93
C ASP A 722 -6.69 -0.70 3.21
N SER A 723 -6.55 -2.01 3.06
CA SER A 723 -6.57 -2.92 4.22
C SER A 723 -5.44 -2.69 5.21
N ARG A 724 -4.29 -2.18 4.78
CA ARG A 724 -3.12 -1.92 5.63
C ARG A 724 -3.30 -0.60 6.38
N ALA A 725 -3.81 0.43 5.72
CA ALA A 725 -4.20 1.69 6.36
C ALA A 725 -5.29 1.43 7.42
N GLY A 726 -6.36 0.72 7.03
CA GLY A 726 -7.43 0.32 7.94
C GLY A 726 -6.91 -0.47 9.14
N LEU A 727 -6.06 -1.48 8.94
CA LEU A 727 -5.47 -2.24 10.06
C LEU A 727 -4.71 -1.34 11.05
N THR A 728 -3.95 -0.36 10.53
CA THR A 728 -3.18 0.57 11.39
C THR A 728 -4.10 1.37 12.31
N LEU A 729 -5.19 1.91 11.76
CA LEU A 729 -6.19 2.69 12.50
C LEU A 729 -6.97 1.82 13.49
N LEU A 730 -7.38 0.63 13.07
CA LEU A 730 -8.08 -0.34 13.91
C LEU A 730 -7.23 -0.74 15.13
N GLU A 731 -5.95 -1.04 14.92
CA GLU A 731 -5.02 -1.37 16.01
C GLU A 731 -4.73 -0.17 16.92
N MET A 732 -4.68 1.05 16.37
CA MET A 732 -4.57 2.26 17.18
C MET A 732 -5.79 2.39 18.10
N ALA A 733 -7.00 2.27 17.58
CA ALA A 733 -8.23 2.30 18.36
C ALA A 733 -8.21 1.23 19.47
N ALA A 734 -7.78 0.01 19.13
CA ALA A 734 -7.62 -1.08 20.08
C ALA A 734 -6.61 -0.76 21.20
N ARG A 735 -5.43 -0.23 20.86
CA ARG A 735 -4.38 0.14 21.83
C ARG A 735 -4.82 1.27 22.77
N GLN A 736 -5.67 2.17 22.29
CA GLN A 736 -6.24 3.27 23.09
C GLN A 736 -7.45 2.83 23.93
N GLY A 737 -7.91 1.58 23.79
CA GLY A 737 -9.06 1.06 24.52
C GLY A 737 -10.38 1.71 24.12
N LEU A 738 -10.52 2.07 22.84
CA LEU A 738 -11.74 2.69 22.33
C LEU A 738 -12.94 1.74 22.42
N GLY A 739 -14.16 2.28 22.43
CA GLY A 739 -15.41 1.50 22.48
C GLY A 739 -15.69 0.68 21.22
N GLY A 740 -15.02 1.04 20.12
CA GLY A 740 -15.19 0.38 18.84
C GLY A 740 -14.75 1.27 17.66
N VAL A 741 -15.27 0.94 16.48
CA VAL A 741 -14.99 1.64 15.23
C VAL A 741 -16.24 1.76 14.37
N SER A 742 -16.24 2.70 13.44
CA SER A 742 -17.26 2.81 12.40
C SER A 742 -16.65 2.83 10.99
N LEU A 743 -17.43 2.44 9.99
CA LEU A 743 -16.97 2.26 8.61
C LEU A 743 -17.79 3.11 7.66
N TRP A 744 -17.14 4.03 6.94
CA TRP A 744 -17.72 4.72 5.79
C TRP A 744 -17.06 4.24 4.48
N ALA A 745 -17.78 3.61 3.55
CA ALA A 745 -19.11 3.03 3.73
C ALA A 745 -19.15 1.62 3.17
N LEU A 746 -20.08 0.83 3.67
CA LEU A 746 -20.30 -0.55 3.27
C LEU A 746 -20.47 -0.66 1.75
N GLY A 747 -19.75 -1.58 1.13
CA GLY A 747 -19.67 -1.77 -0.31
C GLY A 747 -18.47 -1.09 -0.97
N LEU A 748 -17.81 -0.14 -0.31
CA LEU A 748 -16.57 0.46 -0.80
C LEU A 748 -15.33 -0.35 -0.38
N GLU A 749 -15.43 -1.08 0.74
CA GLU A 749 -14.29 -1.74 1.35
C GLU A 749 -13.78 -2.95 0.57
N SER A 750 -12.46 -3.17 0.64
CA SER A 750 -11.84 -4.36 0.06
C SER A 750 -12.12 -5.62 0.90
N ALA A 751 -11.92 -6.80 0.31
CA ALA A 751 -11.95 -8.05 1.09
C ALA A 751 -10.86 -8.10 2.18
N GLY A 752 -9.72 -7.44 1.95
CA GLY A 752 -8.66 -7.31 2.95
C GLY A 752 -9.07 -6.44 4.12
N TRP A 753 -9.78 -5.33 3.85
CA TRP A 753 -10.23 -4.41 4.89
C TRP A 753 -11.17 -5.11 5.86
N ARG A 754 -12.12 -5.89 5.34
CA ARG A 754 -13.00 -6.75 6.16
C ARG A 754 -12.24 -7.77 7.01
N ALA A 755 -11.15 -8.32 6.48
CA ALA A 755 -10.31 -9.26 7.22
C ALA A 755 -9.55 -8.54 8.36
N ALA A 756 -9.03 -7.33 8.10
CA ALA A 756 -8.39 -6.49 9.11
C ALA A 756 -9.36 -6.14 10.25
N LEU A 757 -10.59 -5.74 9.91
CA LEU A 757 -11.64 -5.50 10.91
C LEU A 757 -11.91 -6.72 11.78
N SER A 758 -12.13 -7.89 11.17
CA SER A 758 -12.41 -9.14 11.90
C SER A 758 -11.22 -9.66 12.72
N GLN A 759 -10.01 -9.21 12.38
CA GLN A 759 -8.79 -9.53 13.08
C GLN A 759 -8.66 -8.71 14.38
N VAL A 760 -9.03 -7.43 14.33
CA VAL A 760 -8.84 -6.53 15.48
C VAL A 760 -10.08 -6.50 16.38
N TRP A 761 -11.27 -6.58 15.79
CA TRP A 761 -12.53 -6.41 16.50
C TRP A 761 -13.48 -7.58 16.28
N THR A 762 -14.15 -7.98 17.35
CA THR A 762 -15.27 -8.94 17.33
C THR A 762 -16.50 -8.29 17.95
N PRO A 763 -17.70 -8.68 17.52
CA PRO A 763 -18.93 -8.16 18.10
C PRO A 763 -18.98 -8.51 19.57
N SER A 764 -19.13 -7.50 20.44
CA SER A 764 -19.58 -7.73 21.80
C SER A 764 -21.04 -8.22 21.75
N ARG A 765 -21.33 -9.34 22.41
CA ARG A 765 -22.70 -9.90 22.48
C ARG A 765 -23.55 -9.16 23.50
#